data_AF-A0A8S1A8J3-F1
#
_entry.id   AF-A0A8S1A8J3-F1
#
_cell.length_a   1.000
_cell.length_b   1.000
_cell.length_c   1.000
_cell.angle_alpha   90.00
_cell.angle_beta   90.00
_cell.angle_gamma   90.00
#
_symmetry.space_group_name_H-M   'P 1'
#
loop_
_entity.id
_entity.type
_entity.pdbx_description
1 polymer ?
#
loop_
_entity_poly.entity_id
_entity_poly.type
_entity_poly.pdbx_seq_one_letter_code
_entity_poly.pdbx_strand_id
1 'polypeptide(L)'
;MSATDSAAQTQDIAKPKRKPIRMADDGVADCLFERLRLHQQRAPDSIEVARAITARINSRLTSHDKHVRQSTLEKIWNKQSGAIQMLLSLLENSRDSATATYITAILREAICLKQGKGKKCSANNMARHLCAQDFILIKGTQVIIRRIICTFHDKRERLSGTDMVLQDLLWILAPICSRDPKFAIKVRMLGCVRTMHLILKGHFTDNKVIFPLLVIMKQLAKNPVTTSILIRDGVVSTYERVLVSLGFIPTARLRLCLDAIDYFSKNKVCCMQIVKTSLSNVLLRVFDRWDRYEGRMRLKICAHILQTLQHLCNIKAGRRALCTKKHVQILHRFCSQCPDEPVFDGLLARVCSVITLCLKHQALPVPATSPATFNLNPILKGTNASWPCHDDEEDAANSDSKTVNSDTEFDGPYVDLEGVEEFPEIDFEETEIKGEMKNEPEKEVEKELISKSGDSLQSSMWINPNERELEDLKKYFIFFKEFGSYNKQIRLVRSRSNSRGSILEDFLGSQNNSQKTASSSMNLSLSGSLGNTDGDNVTNYSGAPSYMQFHKIHESSSMTSYSSLKIHKDISKYRTFESVYSIISSRVKSVIPFVKVAYPDMMGGQSFNQPEPLHKMERSACRIKLLSCVDRAINPEAYMNETVYDLDALCNINVNPDINAQKSFSSESLFLTNTDEQELNKGNNFTSRLSFESRFESGNLRKVIQVGPREYELILMPDVNSTKRHQWFYFEVRNMQQNRPYIFNIVNCEKSDSQFNFGMKPVMYSVKEAVTGRPGWVRTGTDICYYRNSYHYANQKNHNKCYLTVTFNIEFPHNNDVVYIAYHFPFTYSMMMTRIWQWSLQLPPGTYLRAEPLCYSLNNNEVPLLTISAEDTPTNPIVDREIVFLSARVHPGESNASWVMDGTLACLLGSSCAAAALRHKYVFKIVPMLNVEGVINGW
;
A
#
# COMPACT_ATOMS: atom_id res chain seq x y z
N MET A 1 -48.47 -6.41 -68.41
CA MET A 1 -48.42 -6.32 -69.89
C MET A 1 -46.98 -6.50 -70.32
N SER A 2 -46.74 -7.57 -71.05
CA SER A 2 -45.52 -7.96 -71.76
C SER A 2 -45.30 -7.12 -73.03
N ALA A 3 -44.03 -6.94 -73.43
CA ALA A 3 -43.49 -7.05 -74.79
C ALA A 3 -42.13 -6.32 -74.82
N THR A 4 -40.95 -6.98 -74.89
CA THR A 4 -40.28 -7.67 -76.03
C THR A 4 -39.86 -6.76 -77.20
N ASP A 5 -38.54 -6.58 -77.28
CA ASP A 5 -37.60 -6.72 -78.42
C ASP A 5 -37.72 -5.94 -79.74
N SER A 6 -36.64 -5.22 -80.09
CA SER A 6 -35.70 -5.53 -81.20
C SER A 6 -34.77 -4.31 -81.43
N ALA A 7 -33.46 -4.44 -81.19
CA ALA A 7 -32.40 -4.91 -82.10
C ALA A 7 -31.92 -3.87 -83.14
N ALA A 8 -30.70 -3.37 -82.94
CA ALA A 8 -29.80 -2.96 -84.02
C ALA A 8 -28.34 -3.18 -83.58
N GLN A 9 -27.69 -4.14 -84.24
CA GLN A 9 -26.25 -4.43 -84.13
C GLN A 9 -25.46 -3.49 -85.04
N THR A 10 -24.35 -2.94 -84.53
CA THR A 10 -23.24 -2.51 -85.37
C THR A 10 -21.95 -3.05 -84.74
N GLN A 11 -21.20 -3.80 -85.55
CA GLN A 11 -19.95 -4.48 -85.23
C GLN A 11 -18.87 -3.48 -84.82
N ASP A 12 -18.18 -3.76 -83.70
CA ASP A 12 -16.97 -3.03 -83.33
C ASP A 12 -15.78 -4.00 -83.22
N ILE A 13 -14.75 -3.66 -83.98
CA ILE A 13 -13.56 -4.47 -84.28
C ILE A 13 -12.65 -4.52 -83.04
N ALA A 14 -12.25 -5.74 -82.67
CA ALA A 14 -11.31 -5.99 -81.59
C ALA A 14 -9.95 -5.32 -81.84
N LYS A 15 -9.66 -4.23 -81.11
CA LYS A 15 -8.30 -3.70 -80.95
C LYS A 15 -7.56 -4.49 -79.86
N PRO A 16 -6.29 -4.90 -80.07
CA PRO A 16 -5.55 -5.65 -79.07
C PRO A 16 -5.22 -4.77 -77.87
N LYS A 17 -5.51 -5.28 -76.66
CA LYS A 17 -5.13 -4.68 -75.38
C LYS A 17 -3.60 -4.51 -75.31
N ARG A 18 -3.12 -3.28 -75.52
CA ARG A 18 -1.76 -2.89 -75.10
C ARG A 18 -1.68 -3.02 -73.57
N LYS A 19 -0.88 -3.97 -73.07
CA LYS A 19 -0.43 -4.00 -71.67
C LYS A 19 0.21 -2.65 -71.34
N PRO A 20 -0.12 -1.97 -70.23
CA PRO A 20 0.60 -0.77 -69.85
C PRO A 20 2.02 -1.15 -69.42
N ILE A 21 2.97 -0.31 -69.79
CA ILE A 21 4.36 -0.32 -69.34
C ILE A 21 4.37 -0.19 -67.82
N ARG A 22 4.43 -1.31 -67.09
CA ARG A 22 4.32 -1.37 -65.62
C ARG A 22 5.64 -1.73 -64.92
N MET A 23 6.67 -2.16 -65.65
CA MET A 23 7.96 -2.59 -65.07
C MET A 23 9.08 -1.54 -65.12
N ALA A 24 8.85 -0.37 -65.74
CA ALA A 24 9.89 0.63 -65.94
C ALA A 24 10.12 1.52 -64.70
N ASP A 25 9.09 1.78 -63.88
CA ASP A 25 9.16 2.77 -62.80
C ASP A 25 9.78 2.28 -61.49
N ASP A 26 9.70 0.98 -61.18
CA ASP A 26 10.33 0.40 -59.98
C ASP A 26 11.86 0.39 -60.11
N GLY A 27 12.38 0.10 -61.31
CA GLY A 27 13.81 0.13 -61.60
C GLY A 27 14.46 1.52 -61.49
N VAL A 28 13.67 2.60 -61.55
CA VAL A 28 14.18 3.97 -61.41
C VAL A 28 14.54 4.29 -59.96
N ALA A 29 13.75 3.83 -58.98
CA ALA A 29 14.08 4.02 -57.57
C ALA A 29 15.36 3.26 -57.21
N ASP A 30 15.48 2.01 -57.66
CA ASP A 30 16.69 1.19 -57.50
C ASP A 30 17.92 1.84 -58.13
N CYS A 31 17.79 2.35 -59.36
CA CYS A 31 18.87 3.08 -60.04
C CYS A 31 19.30 4.33 -59.27
N LEU A 32 18.36 5.09 -58.67
CA LEU A 32 18.69 6.29 -57.91
C LEU A 32 19.44 5.97 -56.60
N PHE A 33 19.03 4.95 -55.86
CA PHE A 33 19.73 4.53 -54.64
C PHE A 33 21.08 3.87 -54.94
N GLU A 34 21.20 3.12 -56.04
CA GLU A 34 22.49 2.56 -56.47
C GLU A 34 23.45 3.65 -56.95
N ARG A 35 22.96 4.67 -57.66
CA ARG A 35 23.74 5.86 -58.00
C ARG A 35 24.21 6.63 -56.77
N LEU A 36 23.37 6.70 -55.73
CA LEU A 36 23.74 7.31 -54.44
C LEU A 36 24.86 6.52 -53.76
N ARG A 37 24.76 5.19 -53.78
CA ARG A 37 25.78 4.27 -53.24
C ARG A 37 27.11 4.40 -53.98
N LEU A 38 27.08 4.44 -55.31
CA LEU A 38 28.27 4.60 -56.15
C LEU A 38 28.92 5.98 -55.97
N HIS A 39 28.13 7.05 -55.81
CA HIS A 39 28.63 8.39 -55.52
C HIS A 39 29.42 8.40 -54.20
N GLN A 40 28.86 7.80 -53.14
CA GLN A 40 29.53 7.70 -51.84
C GLN A 40 30.84 6.91 -51.89
N GLN A 41 30.96 5.92 -52.78
CA GLN A 41 32.17 5.10 -52.93
C GLN A 41 33.25 5.72 -53.84
N ARG A 42 32.86 6.53 -54.83
CA ARG A 42 33.77 6.96 -55.92
C ARG A 42 34.12 8.44 -55.95
N ALA A 43 33.23 9.33 -55.47
CA ALA A 43 33.43 10.79 -55.57
C ALA A 43 32.61 11.58 -54.51
N PRO A 44 32.96 11.49 -53.22
CA PRO A 44 32.17 12.08 -52.12
C PRO A 44 32.07 13.62 -52.16
N ASP A 45 33.00 14.31 -52.80
CA ASP A 45 33.07 15.80 -52.82
C ASP A 45 32.22 16.46 -53.92
N SER A 46 31.58 15.69 -54.81
CA SER A 46 30.74 16.26 -55.88
C SER A 46 29.34 16.65 -55.36
N ILE A 47 29.22 17.90 -54.88
CA ILE A 47 28.00 18.47 -54.30
C ILE A 47 26.83 18.48 -55.31
N GLU A 48 27.10 18.79 -56.58
CA GLU A 48 26.05 18.90 -57.62
C GLU A 48 25.39 17.55 -57.95
N VAL A 49 26.18 16.47 -57.96
CA VAL A 49 25.67 15.12 -58.22
C VAL A 49 24.81 14.64 -57.05
N ALA A 50 25.26 14.86 -55.81
CA ALA A 50 24.48 14.56 -54.61
C ALA A 50 23.16 15.35 -54.57
N ARG A 51 23.20 16.64 -54.93
CA ARG A 51 22.01 17.50 -55.03
C ARG A 51 21.02 17.00 -56.09
N ALA A 52 21.50 16.64 -57.27
CA ALA A 52 20.64 16.16 -58.36
C ALA A 52 19.97 14.81 -58.04
N ILE A 53 20.69 13.89 -57.38
CA ILE A 53 20.14 12.58 -56.98
C ILE A 53 19.10 12.76 -55.87
N THR A 54 19.42 13.51 -54.82
CA THR A 54 18.50 13.74 -53.69
C THR A 54 17.26 14.54 -54.10
N ALA A 55 17.38 15.52 -55.00
CA ALA A 55 16.24 16.24 -55.58
C ALA A 55 15.29 15.30 -56.36
N ARG A 56 15.83 14.36 -57.15
CA ARG A 56 15.04 13.36 -57.88
C ARG A 56 14.33 12.38 -56.96
N ILE A 57 15.00 11.93 -55.90
CA ILE A 57 14.37 11.06 -54.89
C ILE A 57 13.23 11.81 -54.19
N ASN A 58 13.45 13.06 -53.78
CA ASN A 58 12.43 13.88 -53.15
C ASN A 58 11.23 14.14 -54.09
N SER A 59 11.47 14.42 -55.38
CA SER A 59 10.41 14.59 -56.39
C SER A 59 9.54 13.34 -56.56
N ARG A 60 10.12 12.13 -56.44
CA ARG A 60 9.35 10.88 -56.45
C ARG A 60 8.47 10.72 -55.20
N LEU A 61 8.96 11.14 -54.03
CA LEU A 61 8.19 11.12 -52.77
C LEU A 61 7.10 12.18 -52.71
N THR A 62 7.25 13.29 -53.43
CA THR A 62 6.23 14.35 -53.55
C THR A 62 5.32 14.20 -54.77
N SER A 63 5.51 13.15 -55.58
CA SER A 63 4.70 12.89 -56.78
C SER A 63 3.22 12.70 -56.45
N HIS A 64 2.34 13.15 -57.36
CA HIS A 64 0.90 12.91 -57.28
C HIS A 64 0.56 11.41 -57.43
N ASP A 65 1.44 10.62 -58.04
CA ASP A 65 1.26 9.17 -58.18
C ASP A 65 1.51 8.45 -56.84
N LYS A 66 0.49 7.73 -56.36
CA LYS A 66 0.55 6.93 -55.13
C LYS A 66 1.51 5.74 -55.25
N HIS A 67 1.62 5.13 -56.43
CA HIS A 67 2.47 3.97 -56.66
C HIS A 67 3.95 4.35 -56.63
N VAL A 68 4.31 5.44 -57.32
CA VAL A 68 5.69 5.97 -57.35
C VAL A 68 6.18 6.31 -55.93
N ARG A 69 5.33 6.94 -55.12
CA ARG A 69 5.64 7.26 -53.72
C ARG A 69 5.82 6.01 -52.87
N GLN A 70 4.91 5.04 -52.99
CA GLN A 70 4.94 3.81 -52.21
C GLN A 70 6.17 2.95 -52.54
N SER A 71 6.45 2.73 -53.84
CA SER A 71 7.65 2.00 -54.31
C SER A 71 8.95 2.64 -53.81
N THR A 72 9.01 3.97 -53.82
CA THR A 72 10.18 4.71 -53.29
C THR A 72 10.30 4.58 -51.77
N LEU A 73 9.18 4.60 -51.02
CA LEU A 73 9.16 4.41 -49.56
C LEU A 73 9.54 2.99 -49.13
N GLU A 74 9.04 1.97 -49.83
CA GLU A 74 9.37 0.57 -49.57
C GLU A 74 10.87 0.32 -49.73
N LYS A 75 11.52 1.00 -50.68
CA LYS A 75 12.98 0.94 -50.81
C LYS A 75 13.70 1.59 -49.64
N ILE A 76 13.21 2.72 -49.13
CA ILE A 76 13.79 3.41 -47.96
C ILE A 76 13.61 2.56 -46.68
N TRP A 77 12.45 1.93 -46.51
CA TRP A 77 12.15 1.07 -45.35
C TRP A 77 12.84 -0.29 -45.41
N ASN A 78 13.29 -0.73 -46.59
CA ASN A 78 14.07 -1.95 -46.71
C ASN A 78 15.48 -1.76 -46.13
N LYS A 79 15.75 -2.39 -44.99
CA LYS A 79 17.05 -2.36 -44.28
C LYS A 79 18.24 -2.79 -45.15
N GLN A 80 18.04 -3.74 -46.07
CA GLN A 80 19.11 -4.22 -46.97
C GLN A 80 19.56 -3.17 -47.99
N SER A 81 18.75 -2.13 -48.23
CA SER A 81 19.09 -1.06 -49.17
C SER A 81 20.20 -0.13 -48.66
N GLY A 82 20.43 -0.06 -47.34
CA GLY A 82 21.31 0.93 -46.72
C GLY A 82 20.88 2.39 -46.91
N ALA A 83 19.68 2.65 -47.46
CA ALA A 83 19.23 3.98 -47.89
C ALA A 83 19.33 5.04 -46.80
N ILE A 84 18.85 4.73 -45.58
CA ILE A 84 18.85 5.65 -44.44
C ILE A 84 20.28 5.99 -44.01
N GLN A 85 21.19 5.01 -43.99
CA GLN A 85 22.59 5.23 -43.62
C GLN A 85 23.30 6.13 -44.63
N MET A 86 23.06 5.94 -45.94
CA MET A 86 23.60 6.80 -47.00
C MET A 86 23.07 8.24 -46.84
N LEU A 87 21.75 8.41 -46.67
CA LEU A 87 21.13 9.71 -46.49
C LEU A 87 21.65 10.45 -45.24
N LEU A 88 21.85 9.74 -44.12
CA LEU A 88 22.40 10.33 -42.90
C LEU A 88 23.86 10.77 -43.09
N SER A 89 24.68 9.92 -43.72
CA SER A 89 26.09 10.27 -43.98
C SER A 89 26.23 11.48 -44.90
N LEU A 90 25.34 11.62 -45.89
CA LEU A 90 25.30 12.80 -46.76
C LEU A 90 24.81 14.04 -46.02
N LEU A 91 23.82 13.91 -45.12
CA LEU A 91 23.34 15.02 -44.30
C LEU A 91 24.41 15.52 -43.31
N GLU A 92 25.21 14.62 -42.76
CA GLU A 92 26.29 14.95 -41.82
C GLU A 92 27.44 15.68 -42.53
N ASN A 93 27.81 15.25 -43.74
CA ASN A 93 28.97 15.77 -44.46
C ASN A 93 28.64 16.95 -45.41
N SER A 94 27.38 17.13 -45.83
CA SER A 94 27.01 18.17 -46.77
C SER A 94 26.88 19.55 -46.12
N ARG A 95 27.57 20.55 -46.69
CA ARG A 95 27.38 21.98 -46.36
C ARG A 95 26.31 22.65 -47.24
N ASP A 96 25.77 21.96 -48.23
CA ASP A 96 24.80 22.50 -49.17
C ASP A 96 23.37 22.52 -48.60
N SER A 97 22.78 23.72 -48.51
CA SER A 97 21.45 23.92 -47.94
C SER A 97 20.34 23.25 -48.77
N ALA A 98 20.47 23.22 -50.10
CA ALA A 98 19.47 22.61 -50.98
C ALA A 98 19.46 21.07 -50.82
N THR A 99 20.63 20.43 -50.82
CA THR A 99 20.78 18.99 -50.57
C THR A 99 20.27 18.62 -49.18
N ALA A 100 20.60 19.40 -48.15
CA ALA A 100 20.08 19.18 -46.79
C ALA A 100 18.54 19.25 -46.75
N THR A 101 17.94 20.22 -47.43
CA THR A 101 16.47 20.37 -47.51
C THR A 101 15.81 19.15 -48.16
N TYR A 102 16.37 18.64 -49.26
CA TYR A 102 15.83 17.44 -49.91
C TYR A 102 15.97 16.21 -49.01
N ILE A 103 17.11 16.03 -48.34
CA ILE A 103 17.32 14.90 -47.44
C ILE A 103 16.38 14.97 -46.23
N THR A 104 16.20 16.13 -45.61
CA THR A 104 15.28 16.28 -44.47
C THR A 104 13.83 16.06 -44.88
N ALA A 105 13.42 16.50 -46.08
CA ALA A 105 12.10 16.21 -46.60
C ALA A 105 11.89 14.69 -46.83
N ILE A 106 12.87 14.00 -47.40
CA ILE A 106 12.86 12.54 -47.60
C ILE A 106 12.73 11.81 -46.25
N LEU A 107 13.57 12.16 -45.27
CA LEU A 107 13.57 11.53 -43.95
C LEU A 107 12.27 11.80 -43.19
N ARG A 108 11.73 13.02 -43.30
CA ARG A 108 10.44 13.37 -42.69
C ARG A 108 9.31 12.50 -43.23
N GLU A 109 9.24 12.28 -44.54
CA GLU A 109 8.22 11.43 -45.15
C GLU A 109 8.38 9.94 -44.77
N ALA A 110 9.62 9.49 -44.57
CA ALA A 110 9.95 8.11 -44.21
C ALA A 110 9.73 7.76 -42.72
N ILE A 111 9.76 8.76 -41.82
CA ILE A 111 9.73 8.56 -40.36
C ILE A 111 8.43 9.07 -39.73
N CYS A 112 7.90 10.21 -40.18
CA CYS A 112 6.73 10.83 -39.55
C CYS A 112 5.44 10.11 -39.91
N LEU A 113 4.64 9.78 -38.88
CA LEU A 113 3.37 9.10 -39.04
C LEU A 113 2.36 9.96 -39.80
N LYS A 114 1.50 9.31 -40.59
CA LYS A 114 0.41 9.97 -41.33
C LYS A 114 -0.95 9.60 -40.75
N GLN A 115 -1.84 10.58 -40.71
CA GLN A 115 -3.26 10.39 -40.37
C GLN A 115 -4.02 9.87 -41.60
N GLY A 116 -4.67 8.71 -41.49
CA GLY A 116 -5.49 8.14 -42.55
C GLY A 116 -6.21 6.87 -42.10
N LYS A 117 -7.48 6.72 -42.47
CA LYS A 117 -8.29 5.52 -42.17
C LYS A 117 -8.08 4.46 -43.27
N GLY A 118 -7.63 3.25 -42.91
CA GLY A 118 -7.54 2.09 -43.82
C GLY A 118 -6.33 1.16 -43.60
N LYS A 119 -6.47 -0.14 -43.95
CA LYS A 119 -5.45 -1.20 -43.74
C LYS A 119 -4.06 -0.85 -44.29
N LYS A 120 -3.98 -0.20 -45.46
CA LYS A 120 -2.71 0.25 -46.06
C LYS A 120 -2.01 1.37 -45.27
N CYS A 121 -2.76 2.23 -44.59
CA CYS A 121 -2.19 3.29 -43.75
C CYS A 121 -1.57 2.71 -42.47
N SER A 122 -2.23 1.71 -41.87
CA SER A 122 -1.72 0.96 -40.72
C SER A 122 -0.41 0.24 -41.05
N ALA A 123 -0.35 -0.51 -42.16
CA ALA A 123 0.88 -1.18 -42.61
C ALA A 123 2.04 -0.20 -42.86
N ASN A 124 1.76 0.94 -43.50
CA ASN A 124 2.76 1.98 -43.72
C ASN A 124 3.24 2.61 -42.39
N ASN A 125 2.36 2.80 -41.40
CA ASN A 125 2.75 3.31 -40.09
C ASN A 125 3.61 2.31 -39.29
N MET A 126 3.36 1.01 -39.45
CA MET A 126 4.23 -0.04 -38.91
C MET A 126 5.62 -0.02 -39.57
N ALA A 127 5.69 0.14 -40.90
CA ALA A 127 6.98 0.28 -41.60
C ALA A 127 7.75 1.54 -41.15
N ARG A 128 7.06 2.68 -40.96
CA ARG A 128 7.65 3.89 -40.36
C ARG A 128 8.15 3.67 -38.93
N HIS A 129 7.47 2.83 -38.15
CA HIS A 129 7.90 2.47 -36.80
C HIS A 129 9.22 1.70 -36.82
N LEU A 130 9.31 0.64 -37.62
CA LEU A 130 10.54 -0.16 -37.78
C LEU A 130 11.69 0.69 -38.32
N CYS A 131 11.41 1.54 -39.31
CA CYS A 131 12.35 2.51 -39.87
C CYS A 131 12.92 3.44 -38.79
N ALA A 132 12.08 3.99 -37.90
CA ALA A 132 12.54 4.85 -36.82
C ALA A 132 13.41 4.10 -35.79
N GLN A 133 13.12 2.83 -35.52
CA GLN A 133 13.93 2.00 -34.63
C GLN A 133 15.30 1.71 -35.22
N ASP A 134 15.36 1.33 -36.51
CA ASP A 134 16.62 1.18 -37.24
C ASP A 134 17.41 2.48 -37.30
N PHE A 135 16.73 3.62 -37.50
CA PHE A 135 17.32 4.96 -37.47
C PHE A 135 18.03 5.26 -36.13
N ILE A 136 17.42 4.85 -35.01
CA ILE A 136 18.01 5.02 -33.67
C ILE A 136 19.24 4.12 -33.51
N LEU A 137 19.22 2.89 -34.01
CA LEU A 137 20.33 1.93 -33.93
C LEU A 137 21.58 2.42 -34.68
N ILE A 138 21.40 3.03 -35.85
CA ILE A 138 22.50 3.58 -36.67
C ILE A 138 23.00 4.95 -36.21
N LYS A 139 22.72 5.36 -34.96
CA LYS A 139 23.08 6.66 -34.37
C LYS A 139 22.47 7.87 -35.09
N GLY A 140 21.37 7.69 -35.82
CA GLY A 140 20.71 8.77 -36.56
C GLY A 140 20.22 9.90 -35.66
N THR A 141 19.76 9.60 -34.44
CA THR A 141 19.34 10.62 -33.45
C THR A 141 20.45 11.66 -33.21
N GLN A 142 21.71 11.20 -33.04
CA GLN A 142 22.84 12.09 -32.80
C GLN A 142 23.16 12.95 -34.02
N VAL A 143 23.06 12.40 -35.23
CA VAL A 143 23.29 13.14 -36.48
C VAL A 143 22.27 14.27 -36.63
N ILE A 144 20.98 13.99 -36.40
CA ILE A 144 19.91 15.00 -36.45
C ILE A 144 20.14 16.10 -35.40
N ILE A 145 20.49 15.73 -34.16
CA ILE A 145 20.79 16.71 -33.11
C ILE A 145 21.98 17.60 -33.49
N ARG A 146 23.09 17.02 -33.96
CA ARG A 146 24.26 17.79 -34.44
C ARG A 146 23.87 18.74 -35.55
N ARG A 147 23.06 18.29 -36.51
CA ARG A 147 22.61 19.13 -37.63
C ARG A 147 21.69 20.26 -37.19
N ILE A 148 20.79 20.02 -36.22
CA ILE A 148 19.95 21.08 -35.62
C ILE A 148 20.84 22.15 -35.01
N ILE A 149 21.88 21.76 -34.27
CA ILE A 149 22.83 22.68 -33.63
C ILE A 149 23.55 23.51 -34.71
N CYS A 150 24.15 22.87 -35.71
CA CYS A 150 24.84 23.57 -36.80
C CYS A 150 23.90 24.57 -37.49
N THR A 151 22.71 24.12 -37.91
CA THR A 151 21.72 24.97 -38.61
C THR A 151 21.23 26.13 -37.73
N PHE A 152 21.11 25.93 -36.43
CA PHE A 152 20.70 26.97 -35.49
C PHE A 152 21.82 28.00 -35.21
N HIS A 153 23.07 27.58 -35.17
CA HIS A 153 24.22 28.49 -35.01
C HIS A 153 24.51 29.26 -36.30
N ASP A 154 24.40 28.63 -37.47
CA ASP A 154 24.58 29.26 -38.78
C ASP A 154 23.55 30.37 -39.03
N LYS A 155 22.34 30.26 -38.46
CA LYS A 155 21.29 31.30 -38.52
C LYS A 155 21.67 32.66 -37.93
N ARG A 156 22.70 32.75 -37.08
CA ARG A 156 23.18 34.06 -36.63
C ARG A 156 23.78 34.88 -37.79
N GLU A 157 24.04 34.25 -38.95
CA GLU A 157 24.47 34.87 -40.21
C GLU A 157 23.48 34.49 -41.34
N ARG A 158 22.36 35.25 -41.43
CA ARG A 158 21.31 35.31 -42.48
C ARG A 158 21.29 34.28 -43.64
N LEU A 159 20.15 33.56 -43.82
CA LEU A 159 19.53 33.14 -45.10
C LEU A 159 18.16 32.45 -44.87
N SER A 160 17.12 32.76 -45.67
CA SER A 160 15.72 32.29 -45.52
C SER A 160 15.49 30.78 -45.73
N GLY A 161 16.42 30.06 -46.37
CA GLY A 161 16.34 28.60 -46.57
C GLY A 161 16.63 27.76 -45.30
N THR A 162 17.29 28.35 -44.29
CA THR A 162 17.67 27.65 -43.05
C THR A 162 16.47 27.39 -42.12
N ASP A 163 15.37 28.13 -42.27
CA ASP A 163 14.14 27.96 -41.49
C ASP A 163 13.40 26.66 -41.83
N MET A 164 13.35 26.28 -43.11
CA MET A 164 12.68 25.05 -43.56
C MET A 164 13.44 23.81 -43.11
N VAL A 165 14.77 23.81 -43.21
CA VAL A 165 15.62 22.71 -42.75
C VAL A 165 15.47 22.52 -41.24
N LEU A 166 15.50 23.60 -40.45
CA LEU A 166 15.29 23.51 -39.00
C LEU A 166 13.90 22.95 -38.67
N GLN A 167 12.86 23.42 -39.36
CA GLN A 167 11.50 22.92 -39.18
C GLN A 167 11.43 21.41 -39.46
N ASP A 168 11.94 20.93 -40.59
CA ASP A 168 11.90 19.51 -40.93
C ASP A 168 12.71 18.65 -39.95
N LEU A 169 13.88 19.12 -39.52
CA LEU A 169 14.69 18.43 -38.51
C LEU A 169 13.96 18.28 -37.17
N LEU A 170 13.23 19.31 -36.73
CA LEU A 170 12.41 19.24 -35.52
C LEU A 170 11.24 18.25 -35.67
N TRP A 171 10.60 18.23 -36.84
CA TRP A 171 9.53 17.27 -37.15
C TRP A 171 10.02 15.83 -37.25
N ILE A 172 11.26 15.60 -37.67
CA ILE A 172 11.91 14.28 -37.62
C ILE A 172 12.25 13.90 -36.18
N LEU A 173 12.78 14.84 -35.39
CA LEU A 173 13.26 14.56 -34.04
C LEU A 173 12.11 14.25 -33.05
N ALA A 174 10.96 14.91 -33.18
CA ALA A 174 9.82 14.73 -32.28
C ALA A 174 9.31 13.28 -32.16
N PRO A 175 9.05 12.53 -33.26
CA PRO A 175 8.65 11.11 -33.15
C PRO A 175 9.81 10.18 -32.76
N ILE A 176 11.07 10.58 -33.00
CA ILE A 176 12.23 9.78 -32.62
C ILE A 176 12.50 9.89 -31.12
N CYS A 177 12.34 11.09 -30.54
CA CYS A 177 12.69 11.30 -29.14
C CYS A 177 11.80 10.50 -28.18
N SER A 178 10.50 10.33 -28.49
CA SER A 178 9.60 9.49 -27.70
C SER A 178 9.93 8.00 -27.78
N ARG A 179 10.59 7.56 -28.85
CA ARG A 179 10.98 6.15 -29.10
C ARG A 179 12.41 5.81 -28.67
N ASP A 180 13.24 6.82 -28.43
CA ASP A 180 14.64 6.64 -28.04
C ASP A 180 14.78 6.75 -26.51
N PRO A 181 14.90 5.62 -25.77
CA PRO A 181 14.96 5.64 -24.31
C PRO A 181 16.21 6.37 -23.79
N LYS A 182 17.26 6.48 -24.62
CA LYS A 182 18.51 7.18 -24.27
C LYS A 182 18.54 8.61 -24.83
N PHE A 183 17.43 9.14 -25.34
CA PHE A 183 17.35 10.47 -25.97
C PHE A 183 17.93 11.58 -25.09
N ALA A 184 17.44 11.72 -23.85
CA ALA A 184 17.87 12.78 -22.94
C ALA A 184 19.37 12.68 -22.62
N ILE A 185 19.89 11.46 -22.48
CA ILE A 185 21.32 11.20 -22.26
C ILE A 185 22.12 11.62 -23.49
N LYS A 186 21.67 11.27 -24.71
CA LYS A 186 22.33 11.66 -25.97
C LYS A 186 22.39 13.18 -26.14
N VAL A 187 21.28 13.89 -25.91
CA VAL A 187 21.22 15.37 -25.95
C VAL A 187 22.18 15.99 -24.93
N ARG A 188 22.26 15.41 -23.72
CA ARG A 188 23.19 15.85 -22.67
C ARG A 188 24.65 15.63 -23.05
N MET A 189 25.01 14.46 -23.56
CA MET A 189 26.39 14.14 -23.98
C MET A 189 26.86 15.01 -25.14
N LEU A 190 25.94 15.48 -25.98
CA LEU A 190 26.21 16.45 -27.04
C LEU A 190 26.25 17.91 -26.53
N GLY A 191 26.06 18.15 -25.23
CA GLY A 191 26.14 19.49 -24.63
C GLY A 191 25.02 20.46 -25.02
N CYS A 192 23.94 19.97 -25.64
CA CYS A 192 22.98 20.80 -26.37
C CYS A 192 21.61 20.99 -25.70
N VAL A 193 21.47 20.60 -24.43
CA VAL A 193 20.22 20.77 -23.65
C VAL A 193 19.79 22.25 -23.61
N ARG A 194 20.73 23.17 -23.39
CA ARG A 194 20.47 24.63 -23.41
C ARG A 194 20.09 25.13 -24.80
N THR A 195 20.73 24.60 -25.84
CA THR A 195 20.41 24.95 -27.23
C THR A 195 18.95 24.61 -27.56
N MET A 196 18.44 23.46 -27.11
CA MET A 196 17.03 23.09 -27.28
C MET A 196 16.07 24.07 -26.59
N HIS A 197 16.40 24.52 -25.38
CA HIS A 197 15.63 25.57 -24.71
C HIS A 197 15.71 26.91 -25.45
N LEU A 198 16.88 27.29 -25.98
CA LEU A 198 17.05 28.52 -26.74
C LEU A 198 16.24 28.51 -28.05
N ILE A 199 16.17 27.37 -28.74
CA ILE A 199 15.32 27.19 -29.92
C ILE A 199 13.84 27.39 -29.54
N LEU A 200 13.36 26.76 -28.45
CA LEU A 200 12.01 27.00 -27.94
C LEU A 200 11.76 28.48 -27.66
N LYS A 201 12.71 29.13 -26.97
CA LYS A 201 12.62 30.55 -26.61
C LYS A 201 12.54 31.48 -27.82
N GLY A 202 13.15 31.12 -28.95
CA GLY A 202 13.11 31.90 -30.19
C GLY A 202 11.87 31.64 -31.06
N HIS A 203 11.26 30.46 -30.94
CA HIS A 203 10.23 29.99 -31.87
C HIS A 203 8.89 29.61 -31.22
N PHE A 204 8.64 30.02 -29.97
CA PHE A 204 7.41 29.60 -29.27
C PHE A 204 6.10 30.15 -29.85
N THR A 205 6.17 31.24 -30.61
CA THR A 205 5.01 31.84 -31.31
C THR A 205 4.75 31.22 -32.69
N ASP A 206 5.68 30.41 -33.20
CA ASP A 206 5.53 29.79 -34.52
C ASP A 206 4.73 28.48 -34.43
N ASN A 207 3.52 28.52 -34.98
CA ASN A 207 2.56 27.42 -35.01
C ASN A 207 3.07 26.14 -35.67
N LYS A 208 4.06 26.24 -36.58
CA LYS A 208 4.61 25.09 -37.32
C LYS A 208 5.65 24.30 -36.53
N VAL A 209 6.31 24.92 -35.55
CA VAL A 209 7.44 24.32 -34.82
C VAL A 209 7.16 24.16 -33.32
N ILE A 210 6.20 24.89 -32.75
CA ILE A 210 5.88 24.78 -31.32
C ILE A 210 5.47 23.36 -30.91
N PHE A 211 4.70 22.66 -31.75
CA PHE A 211 4.27 21.29 -31.46
C PHE A 211 5.45 20.31 -31.32
N PRO A 212 6.33 20.14 -32.32
CA PRO A 212 7.48 19.25 -32.18
C PRO A 212 8.46 19.69 -31.07
N LEU A 213 8.59 21.00 -30.83
CA LEU A 213 9.42 21.51 -29.72
C LEU A 213 8.88 21.10 -28.35
N LEU A 214 7.56 21.17 -28.13
CA LEU A 214 6.96 20.73 -26.86
C LEU A 214 7.14 19.23 -26.63
N VAL A 215 7.06 18.40 -27.68
CA VAL A 215 7.33 16.95 -27.59
C VAL A 215 8.79 16.70 -27.18
N ILE A 216 9.75 17.37 -27.82
CA ILE A 216 11.18 17.27 -27.49
C ILE A 216 11.43 17.69 -26.04
N MET A 217 10.87 18.82 -25.63
CA MET A 217 11.08 19.38 -24.28
C MET A 217 10.43 18.51 -23.21
N LYS A 218 9.23 17.95 -23.45
CA LYS A 218 8.61 16.93 -22.59
C LYS A 218 9.56 15.73 -22.40
N GLN A 219 10.13 15.20 -23.47
CA GLN A 219 11.02 14.05 -23.37
C GLN A 219 12.32 14.37 -22.60
N LEU A 220 12.83 15.60 -22.71
CA LEU A 220 13.93 16.07 -21.86
C LEU A 220 13.50 16.26 -20.39
N ALA A 221 12.25 16.64 -20.14
CA ALA A 221 11.72 16.84 -18.80
C ALA A 221 11.59 15.53 -18.00
N LYS A 222 11.39 14.39 -18.68
CA LYS A 222 11.33 13.06 -18.06
C LYS A 222 12.62 12.66 -17.35
N ASN A 223 13.77 13.18 -17.78
CA ASN A 223 15.06 12.86 -17.15
C ASN A 223 15.46 13.95 -16.12
N PRO A 224 15.76 13.58 -14.86
CA PRO A 224 15.96 14.54 -13.77
C PRO A 224 17.20 15.44 -13.97
N VAL A 225 18.23 14.94 -14.66
CA VAL A 225 19.47 15.69 -14.90
C VAL A 225 19.26 16.78 -15.95
N THR A 226 18.62 16.44 -17.08
CA THR A 226 18.28 17.42 -18.13
C THR A 226 17.27 18.44 -17.61
N THR A 227 16.28 18.00 -16.82
CA THR A 227 15.35 18.89 -16.10
C THR A 227 16.08 19.92 -15.24
N SER A 228 17.05 19.50 -14.43
CA SER A 228 17.82 20.41 -13.58
C SER A 228 18.62 21.43 -14.39
N ILE A 229 19.17 21.04 -15.55
CA ILE A 229 19.87 21.95 -16.46
C ILE A 229 18.91 23.00 -17.04
N LEU A 230 17.73 22.56 -17.51
CA LEU A 230 16.71 23.43 -18.09
C LEU A 230 16.14 24.43 -17.07
N ILE A 231 15.87 23.98 -15.83
CA ILE A 231 15.41 24.84 -14.72
C ILE A 231 16.44 25.94 -14.42
N ARG A 232 17.72 25.60 -14.36
CA ARG A 232 18.81 26.58 -14.14
C ARG A 232 18.94 27.56 -15.31
N ASP A 233 18.61 27.13 -16.53
CA ASP A 233 18.64 27.97 -17.74
C ASP A 233 17.43 28.91 -17.85
N GLY A 234 16.43 28.78 -16.96
CA GLY A 234 15.24 29.63 -16.93
C GLY A 234 14.08 29.13 -17.78
N VAL A 235 13.95 27.81 -17.98
CA VAL A 235 12.86 27.21 -18.77
C VAL A 235 11.46 27.58 -18.27
N VAL A 236 11.29 27.82 -16.97
CA VAL A 236 10.00 28.14 -16.34
C VAL A 236 9.40 29.44 -16.88
N SER A 237 10.20 30.49 -17.07
CA SER A 237 9.72 31.77 -17.64
C SER A 237 9.44 31.68 -19.14
N THR A 238 10.12 30.78 -19.85
CA THR A 238 9.79 30.46 -21.24
C THR A 238 8.44 29.75 -21.31
N TYR A 239 8.18 28.77 -20.45
CA TYR A 239 6.90 28.05 -20.40
C TYR A 239 5.72 28.92 -19.96
N GLU A 240 5.95 29.90 -19.09
CA GLU A 240 4.95 30.92 -18.78
C GLU A 240 4.51 31.68 -20.04
N ARG A 241 5.47 32.17 -20.84
CA ARG A 241 5.18 32.88 -22.11
C ARG A 241 4.55 31.96 -23.15
N VAL A 242 4.98 30.71 -23.24
CA VAL A 242 4.38 29.70 -24.12
C VAL A 242 2.91 29.49 -23.74
N LEU A 243 2.61 29.31 -22.45
CA LEU A 243 1.25 29.07 -21.96
C LEU A 243 0.33 30.27 -22.24
N VAL A 244 0.83 31.50 -22.07
CA VAL A 244 0.09 32.72 -22.43
C VAL A 244 -0.13 32.81 -23.95
N SER A 245 0.87 32.46 -24.76
CA SER A 245 0.80 32.54 -26.23
C SER A 245 -0.10 31.48 -26.87
N LEU A 246 -0.21 30.28 -26.28
CA LEU A 246 -1.09 29.21 -26.78
C LEU A 246 -2.57 29.52 -26.52
N GLY A 247 -2.86 30.45 -25.63
CA GLY A 247 -4.21 30.74 -25.16
C GLY A 247 -4.80 29.63 -24.29
N PHE A 248 -6.06 29.82 -23.89
CA PHE A 248 -6.78 28.93 -22.96
C PHE A 248 -7.68 27.91 -23.70
N ILE A 249 -7.31 27.54 -24.94
CA ILE A 249 -8.10 26.67 -25.80
C ILE A 249 -7.59 25.22 -25.66
N PRO A 250 -8.47 24.21 -25.53
CA PRO A 250 -8.05 22.81 -25.42
C PRO A 250 -7.40 22.35 -26.73
N THR A 251 -6.07 22.32 -26.74
CA THR A 251 -5.29 21.85 -27.89
C THR A 251 -4.25 20.84 -27.44
N ALA A 252 -3.80 19.99 -28.35
CA ALA A 252 -2.70 19.07 -28.07
C ALA A 252 -1.42 19.82 -27.62
N ARG A 253 -1.22 21.05 -28.10
CA ARG A 253 -0.13 21.95 -27.68
C ARG A 253 -0.26 22.33 -26.20
N LEU A 254 -1.45 22.75 -25.76
CA LEU A 254 -1.72 23.06 -24.35
C LEU A 254 -1.47 21.84 -23.46
N ARG A 255 -1.99 20.67 -23.85
CA ARG A 255 -1.77 19.40 -23.12
C ARG A 255 -0.28 19.09 -22.96
N LEU A 256 0.49 19.11 -24.05
CA LEU A 256 1.93 18.82 -24.03
C LEU A 256 2.73 19.83 -23.20
N CYS A 257 2.31 21.10 -23.22
CA CYS A 257 2.89 22.15 -22.40
C CYS A 257 2.71 21.85 -20.90
N LEU A 258 1.49 21.51 -20.49
CA LEU A 258 1.16 21.17 -19.09
C LEU A 258 1.83 19.86 -18.63
N ASP A 259 1.89 18.86 -19.49
CA ASP A 259 2.59 17.58 -19.27
C ASP A 259 4.09 17.81 -18.97
N ALA A 260 4.76 18.66 -19.76
CA ALA A 260 6.15 19.03 -19.47
C ALA A 260 6.30 19.82 -18.15
N ILE A 261 5.37 20.73 -17.84
CA ILE A 261 5.38 21.48 -16.56
C ILE A 261 5.24 20.53 -15.37
N ASP A 262 4.37 19.52 -15.48
CA ASP A 262 4.21 18.50 -14.45
C ASP A 262 5.54 17.79 -14.16
N TYR A 263 6.24 17.30 -15.20
CA TYR A 263 7.58 16.72 -15.04
C TYR A 263 8.59 17.67 -14.41
N PHE A 264 8.62 18.95 -14.83
CA PHE A 264 9.52 19.94 -14.22
C PHE A 264 9.21 20.19 -12.75
N SER A 265 7.93 20.20 -12.38
CA SER A 265 7.46 20.51 -11.03
C SER A 265 7.82 19.45 -9.98
N LYS A 266 8.21 18.23 -10.38
CA LYS A 266 8.80 17.25 -9.45
C LYS A 266 10.07 17.78 -8.77
N ASN A 267 10.77 18.74 -9.39
CA ASN A 267 11.95 19.38 -8.81
C ASN A 267 11.56 20.59 -7.92
N LYS A 268 11.96 20.56 -6.64
CA LYS A 268 11.67 21.63 -5.66
C LYS A 268 12.15 23.03 -6.09
N VAL A 269 13.26 23.13 -6.84
CA VAL A 269 13.77 24.42 -7.36
C VAL A 269 12.84 24.96 -8.44
N CYS A 270 12.28 24.09 -9.28
CA CYS A 270 11.27 24.47 -10.26
C CYS A 270 10.03 25.02 -9.55
N CYS A 271 9.50 24.32 -8.54
CA CYS A 271 8.37 24.80 -7.75
C CYS A 271 8.59 26.22 -7.19
N MET A 272 9.80 26.50 -6.70
CA MET A 272 10.16 27.84 -6.21
C MET A 272 10.12 28.89 -7.33
N GLN A 273 10.61 28.56 -8.54
CA GLN A 273 10.56 29.45 -9.70
C GLN A 273 9.14 29.65 -10.22
N ILE A 274 8.30 28.61 -10.24
CA ILE A 274 6.87 28.70 -10.62
C ILE A 274 6.14 29.71 -9.73
N VAL A 275 6.41 29.68 -8.42
CA VAL A 275 5.85 30.65 -7.46
C VAL A 275 6.36 32.06 -7.75
N LYS A 276 7.67 32.25 -7.98
CA LYS A 276 8.27 33.57 -8.26
C LYS A 276 7.77 34.20 -9.56
N THR A 277 7.54 33.39 -10.59
CA THR A 277 7.06 33.82 -11.92
C THR A 277 5.54 34.00 -11.98
N SER A 278 4.80 33.75 -10.89
CA SER A 278 3.33 33.76 -10.88
C SER A 278 2.69 32.79 -11.89
N LEU A 279 3.43 31.79 -12.37
CA LEU A 279 2.92 30.76 -13.27
C LEU A 279 1.79 29.95 -12.62
N SER A 280 1.79 29.80 -11.28
CA SER A 280 0.67 29.23 -10.53
C SER A 280 -0.68 29.91 -10.82
N ASN A 281 -0.67 31.24 -11.02
CA ASN A 281 -1.89 32.01 -11.31
C ASN A 281 -2.36 31.77 -12.75
N VAL A 282 -1.46 31.44 -13.68
CA VAL A 282 -1.81 31.10 -15.06
C VAL A 282 -2.38 29.67 -15.09
N LEU A 283 -1.74 28.72 -14.40
CA LEU A 283 -2.22 27.34 -14.27
C LEU A 283 -3.64 27.28 -13.69
N LEU A 284 -3.90 28.01 -12.59
CA LEU A 284 -5.24 28.09 -12.02
C LEU A 284 -6.25 28.76 -12.95
N ARG A 285 -5.85 29.75 -13.75
CA ARG A 285 -6.73 30.35 -14.78
C ARG A 285 -7.09 29.37 -15.89
N VAL A 286 -6.18 28.48 -16.28
CA VAL A 286 -6.46 27.39 -17.24
C VAL A 286 -7.41 26.37 -16.61
N PHE A 287 -7.18 26.03 -15.35
CA PHE A 287 -8.02 25.10 -14.59
C PHE A 287 -9.43 25.65 -14.35
N ASP A 288 -9.57 26.95 -14.11
CA ASP A 288 -10.84 27.62 -13.85
C ASP A 288 -11.86 27.51 -15.00
N ARG A 289 -11.37 27.21 -16.22
CA ARG A 289 -12.15 27.05 -17.45
C ARG A 289 -12.27 25.59 -17.90
N TRP A 290 -12.08 24.65 -16.98
CA TRP A 290 -12.10 23.21 -17.25
C TRP A 290 -13.43 22.70 -17.82
N ASP A 291 -14.52 23.40 -17.55
CA ASP A 291 -15.86 23.15 -18.07
C ASP A 291 -16.00 23.39 -19.58
N ARG A 292 -15.11 24.21 -20.17
CA ARG A 292 -15.08 24.48 -21.62
C ARG A 292 -14.38 23.39 -22.42
N TYR A 293 -13.79 22.40 -21.77
CA TYR A 293 -13.07 21.32 -22.42
C TYR A 293 -13.98 20.10 -22.53
N GLU A 294 -13.97 19.43 -23.68
CA GLU A 294 -14.77 18.23 -23.93
C GLU A 294 -13.89 16.98 -24.07
N GLY A 295 -14.49 15.81 -23.80
CA GLY A 295 -13.86 14.49 -23.97
C GLY A 295 -12.63 14.23 -23.09
N ARG A 296 -11.80 13.26 -23.51
CA ARG A 296 -10.60 12.81 -22.77
C ARG A 296 -9.57 13.93 -22.52
N MET A 297 -9.56 14.97 -23.36
CA MET A 297 -8.65 16.11 -23.20
C MET A 297 -8.91 16.91 -21.92
N ARG A 298 -10.19 17.05 -21.51
CA ARG A 298 -10.58 17.72 -20.25
C ARG A 298 -9.89 17.08 -19.06
N LEU A 299 -10.02 15.75 -18.94
CA LEU A 299 -9.46 14.97 -17.85
C LEU A 299 -7.94 15.08 -17.80
N LYS A 300 -7.27 14.91 -18.96
CA LYS A 300 -5.81 15.01 -19.07
C LYS A 300 -5.32 16.41 -18.67
N ILE A 301 -5.95 17.49 -19.13
CA ILE A 301 -5.54 18.87 -18.77
C ILE A 301 -5.67 19.11 -17.26
N CYS A 302 -6.82 18.76 -16.68
CA CYS A 302 -7.05 18.89 -15.24
C CYS A 302 -6.03 18.08 -14.43
N ALA A 303 -5.73 16.83 -14.84
CA ALA A 303 -4.80 15.96 -14.16
C ALA A 303 -3.40 16.58 -14.02
N HIS A 304 -2.78 17.04 -15.12
CA HIS A 304 -1.43 17.62 -15.09
C HIS A 304 -1.38 18.92 -14.29
N ILE A 305 -2.42 19.76 -14.36
CA ILE A 305 -2.48 20.99 -13.55
C ILE A 305 -2.54 20.63 -12.07
N LEU A 306 -3.46 19.75 -11.67
CA LEU A 306 -3.62 19.37 -10.27
C LEU A 306 -2.38 18.66 -9.71
N GLN A 307 -1.71 17.84 -10.53
CA GLN A 307 -0.44 17.21 -10.17
C GLN A 307 0.66 18.27 -9.91
N THR A 308 0.76 19.26 -10.81
CA THR A 308 1.66 20.40 -10.63
C THR A 308 1.35 21.17 -9.34
N LEU A 309 0.06 21.44 -9.05
CA LEU A 309 -0.34 22.13 -7.82
C LEU A 309 -0.02 21.32 -6.57
N GLN A 310 -0.19 20.00 -6.61
CA GLN A 310 0.21 19.09 -5.52
C GLN A 310 1.72 19.14 -5.28
N HIS A 311 2.53 19.14 -6.33
CA HIS A 311 3.99 19.33 -6.22
C HIS A 311 4.36 20.70 -5.64
N LEU A 312 3.62 21.77 -5.95
CA LEU A 312 3.81 23.09 -5.32
C LEU A 312 3.48 23.05 -3.83
N CYS A 313 2.45 22.31 -3.42
CA CYS A 313 2.08 22.15 -2.02
C CYS A 313 3.19 21.48 -1.19
N ASN A 314 4.12 20.77 -1.83
CA ASN A 314 5.25 20.15 -1.14
C ASN A 314 6.26 21.16 -0.58
N ILE A 315 6.25 22.42 -1.04
CA ILE A 315 7.11 23.50 -0.53
C ILE A 315 6.30 24.58 0.20
N LYS A 316 6.87 25.14 1.28
CA LYS A 316 6.22 26.19 2.10
C LYS A 316 5.82 27.43 1.28
N ALA A 317 6.65 27.84 0.32
CA ALA A 317 6.36 28.99 -0.56
C ALA A 317 5.18 28.70 -1.50
N GLY A 318 5.06 27.48 -2.02
CA GLY A 318 3.96 27.06 -2.88
C GLY A 318 2.63 27.00 -2.13
N ARG A 319 2.61 26.43 -0.92
CA ARG A 319 1.42 26.48 -0.04
C ARG A 319 0.94 27.90 0.20
N ARG A 320 1.84 28.83 0.54
CA ARG A 320 1.49 30.25 0.74
C ARG A 320 0.92 30.91 -0.52
N ALA A 321 1.47 30.59 -1.70
CA ALA A 321 0.98 31.12 -2.97
C ALA A 321 -0.41 30.58 -3.34
N LEU A 322 -0.73 29.34 -2.96
CA LEU A 322 -2.01 28.70 -3.24
C LEU A 322 -3.08 28.98 -2.17
N CYS A 323 -2.68 29.35 -0.94
CA CYS A 323 -3.58 29.66 0.18
C CYS A 323 -4.31 31.03 0.04
N THR A 324 -4.32 31.66 -1.14
CA THR A 324 -5.09 32.88 -1.34
C THR A 324 -6.59 32.56 -1.44
N LYS A 325 -7.44 33.43 -0.90
CA LYS A 325 -8.90 33.25 -0.93
C LYS A 325 -9.42 32.95 -2.35
N LYS A 326 -8.88 33.63 -3.35
CA LYS A 326 -9.21 33.43 -4.77
C LYS A 326 -8.86 32.03 -5.28
N HIS A 327 -7.68 31.52 -4.94
CA HIS A 327 -7.24 30.20 -5.41
C HIS A 327 -8.04 29.07 -4.77
N VAL A 328 -8.28 29.15 -3.46
CA VAL A 328 -9.10 28.17 -2.73
C VAL A 328 -10.54 28.16 -3.28
N GLN A 329 -11.11 29.32 -3.60
CA GLN A 329 -12.44 29.41 -4.22
C GLN A 329 -12.52 28.74 -5.61
N ILE A 330 -11.47 28.86 -6.43
CA ILE A 330 -11.41 28.18 -7.74
C ILE A 330 -11.43 26.66 -7.57
N LEU A 331 -10.62 26.14 -6.63
CA LEU A 331 -10.54 24.71 -6.34
C LEU A 331 -11.86 24.20 -5.73
N HIS A 332 -12.44 24.95 -4.80
CA HIS A 332 -13.74 24.62 -4.18
C HIS A 332 -14.90 24.65 -5.19
N ARG A 333 -14.88 25.56 -6.15
CA ARG A 333 -15.85 25.60 -7.25
C ARG A 333 -15.77 24.34 -8.11
N PHE A 334 -14.57 23.85 -8.40
CA PHE A 334 -14.40 22.56 -9.07
C PHE A 334 -15.03 21.43 -8.24
N CYS A 335 -14.76 21.37 -6.93
CA CYS A 335 -15.37 20.38 -6.03
C CYS A 335 -16.91 20.39 -6.12
N SER A 336 -17.51 21.58 -6.14
CA SER A 336 -18.98 21.77 -6.19
C SER A 336 -19.60 21.46 -7.55
N GLN A 337 -18.87 21.68 -8.65
CA GLN A 337 -19.36 21.53 -10.03
C GLN A 337 -18.84 20.28 -10.74
N CYS A 338 -17.99 19.50 -10.09
CA CYS A 338 -17.39 18.30 -10.66
C CYS A 338 -18.51 17.27 -10.96
N PRO A 339 -18.53 16.63 -12.15
CA PRO A 339 -19.60 15.70 -12.52
C PRO A 339 -19.53 14.44 -11.66
N ASP A 340 -20.69 13.82 -11.44
CA ASP A 340 -20.79 12.58 -10.69
C ASP A 340 -20.53 11.35 -11.59
N GLU A 341 -19.36 11.31 -12.23
CA GLU A 341 -18.92 10.19 -13.07
C GLU A 341 -17.57 9.61 -12.59
N PRO A 342 -17.36 8.27 -12.60
CA PRO A 342 -16.18 7.62 -12.04
C PRO A 342 -14.84 8.17 -12.55
N VAL A 343 -14.79 8.61 -13.80
CA VAL A 343 -13.59 9.19 -14.42
C VAL A 343 -13.08 10.47 -13.75
N PHE A 344 -13.93 11.15 -12.95
CA PHE A 344 -13.57 12.37 -12.24
C PHE A 344 -13.13 12.14 -10.79
N ASP A 345 -13.27 10.93 -10.22
CA ASP A 345 -12.99 10.70 -8.79
C ASP A 345 -11.54 10.97 -8.44
N GLY A 346 -10.61 10.50 -9.28
CA GLY A 346 -9.18 10.77 -9.10
C GLY A 346 -8.84 12.26 -9.19
N LEU A 347 -9.58 13.02 -10.01
CA LEU A 347 -9.42 14.48 -10.06
C LEU A 347 -9.96 15.13 -8.80
N LEU A 348 -11.15 14.74 -8.34
CA LEU A 348 -11.75 15.28 -7.12
C LEU A 348 -10.86 15.01 -5.91
N ALA A 349 -10.40 13.77 -5.72
CA ALA A 349 -9.49 13.38 -4.64
C ALA A 349 -8.23 14.26 -4.64
N ARG A 350 -7.65 14.51 -5.81
CA ARG A 350 -6.46 15.36 -5.96
C ARG A 350 -6.76 16.83 -5.64
N VAL A 351 -7.91 17.39 -6.06
CA VAL A 351 -8.30 18.76 -5.68
C VAL A 351 -8.47 18.88 -4.18
N CYS A 352 -9.20 17.95 -3.55
CA CYS A 352 -9.40 17.95 -2.10
C CYS A 352 -8.05 17.86 -1.36
N SER A 353 -7.15 17.00 -1.81
CA SER A 353 -5.78 16.89 -1.28
C SER A 353 -5.00 18.21 -1.40
N VAL A 354 -5.05 18.88 -2.56
CA VAL A 354 -4.41 20.20 -2.75
C VAL A 354 -4.99 21.25 -1.81
N ILE A 355 -6.32 21.31 -1.66
CA ILE A 355 -6.97 22.24 -0.72
C ILE A 355 -6.50 21.97 0.70
N THR A 356 -6.61 20.73 1.17
CA THR A 356 -6.22 20.30 2.51
C THR A 356 -4.75 20.62 2.81
N LEU A 357 -3.84 20.41 1.85
CA LEU A 357 -2.43 20.74 1.99
C LEU A 357 -2.16 22.26 2.01
N CYS A 358 -3.02 23.08 1.41
CA CYS A 358 -2.88 24.53 1.38
C CYS A 358 -3.43 25.23 2.62
N LEU A 359 -4.41 24.62 3.30
CA LEU A 359 -5.02 25.16 4.50
C LEU A 359 -4.04 25.09 5.70
N LYS A 360 -4.32 25.87 6.75
CA LYS A 360 -3.45 25.92 7.93
C LYS A 360 -3.33 24.53 8.54
N HIS A 361 -2.08 24.10 8.79
CA HIS A 361 -1.79 22.85 9.46
C HIS A 361 -2.50 22.82 10.84
N GLN A 362 -3.47 21.92 11.00
CA GLN A 362 -4.13 21.68 12.28
C GLN A 362 -3.36 20.59 13.03
N ALA A 363 -2.99 20.86 14.28
CA ALA A 363 -2.52 19.82 15.17
C ALA A 363 -3.74 19.05 15.73
N LEU A 364 -3.55 17.78 16.07
CA LEU A 364 -4.58 17.06 16.83
C LEU A 364 -4.85 17.79 18.16
N PRO A 365 -6.11 17.84 18.63
CA PRO A 365 -6.48 18.47 19.91
C PRO A 365 -6.14 17.60 21.13
N VAL A 366 -5.02 16.87 21.04
CA VAL A 366 -4.40 16.06 22.09
C VAL A 366 -2.87 16.08 21.94
N PRO A 367 -2.10 15.89 23.02
CA PRO A 367 -0.66 15.66 22.93
C PRO A 367 -0.30 14.46 22.03
N ALA A 368 0.84 14.52 21.35
CA ALA A 368 1.27 13.45 20.44
C ALA A 368 1.61 12.13 21.15
N THR A 369 2.02 12.21 22.42
CA THR A 369 2.31 11.04 23.24
C THR A 369 1.06 10.57 23.96
N SER A 370 0.99 9.26 24.21
CA SER A 370 0.00 8.67 25.10
C SER A 370 0.07 9.30 26.50
N PRO A 371 -1.06 9.49 27.21
CA PRO A 371 -1.05 9.88 28.63
C PRO A 371 -0.45 8.78 29.52
N ALA A 372 -0.37 7.54 29.01
CA ALA A 372 0.25 6.40 29.67
C ALA A 372 1.70 6.22 29.19
N THR A 373 2.63 5.95 30.10
CA THR A 373 4.04 5.64 29.79
C THR A 373 4.56 4.48 30.64
N PHE A 374 5.35 3.60 30.05
CA PHE A 374 6.16 2.64 30.80
C PHE A 374 7.54 3.24 31.07
N ASN A 375 7.98 3.17 32.32
CA ASN A 375 9.37 3.41 32.64
C ASN A 375 10.19 2.16 32.29
N LEU A 376 10.71 2.12 31.07
CA LEU A 376 11.63 1.09 30.63
C LEU A 376 12.99 1.37 31.29
N ASN A 377 13.22 0.79 32.48
CA ASN A 377 14.54 0.79 33.10
C ASN A 377 15.61 0.27 32.11
N PRO A 378 16.87 0.71 32.18
CA PRO A 378 17.94 0.36 31.23
C PRO A 378 18.40 -1.12 31.27
N ILE A 379 17.54 -2.03 31.72
CA ILE A 379 17.75 -3.48 31.88
C ILE A 379 18.02 -4.19 30.54
N LEU A 380 17.76 -3.53 29.40
CA LEU A 380 18.09 -4.06 28.06
C LEU A 380 19.48 -3.65 27.52
N LYS A 381 20.30 -2.89 28.28
CA LYS A 381 21.67 -2.54 27.84
C LYS A 381 22.69 -3.68 27.95
N GLY A 382 22.33 -4.81 28.56
CA GLY A 382 23.23 -5.95 28.76
C GLY A 382 23.15 -7.04 27.67
N THR A 383 22.18 -6.97 26.76
CA THR A 383 22.17 -7.80 25.55
C THR A 383 22.82 -6.97 24.44
N ASN A 384 23.94 -7.41 23.88
CA ASN A 384 24.65 -6.77 22.75
C ASN A 384 23.81 -6.64 21.45
N ALA A 385 22.51 -6.86 21.50
CA ALA A 385 21.58 -6.35 20.50
C ALA A 385 21.28 -4.89 20.84
N SER A 386 21.97 -3.95 20.18
CA SER A 386 21.32 -2.67 19.93
C SER A 386 20.07 -3.03 19.13
N TRP A 387 18.91 -3.10 19.78
CA TRP A 387 17.65 -3.22 19.06
C TRP A 387 17.62 -2.01 18.14
N PRO A 388 17.71 -2.18 16.82
CA PRO A 388 17.45 -1.07 15.94
C PRO A 388 15.98 -0.76 16.23
N CYS A 389 15.69 0.39 16.83
CA CYS A 389 14.49 1.09 16.42
C CYS A 389 14.71 1.33 14.94
N HIS A 390 14.35 0.34 14.12
CA HIS A 390 14.19 0.57 12.71
C HIS A 390 13.17 1.70 12.65
N ASP A 391 13.58 2.83 12.08
CA ASP A 391 12.70 3.50 11.15
C ASP A 391 12.45 2.46 10.05
N ASP A 392 11.55 1.50 10.32
CA ASP A 392 11.17 0.48 9.37
C ASP A 392 10.71 1.27 8.15
N GLU A 393 11.44 1.10 7.03
CA GLU A 393 10.93 1.49 5.73
C GLU A 393 9.51 0.94 5.64
N GLU A 394 8.57 1.82 5.30
CA GLU A 394 7.10 1.69 5.45
C GLU A 394 6.47 0.51 4.67
N ASP A 395 7.27 -0.44 4.15
CA ASP A 395 6.93 -1.34 3.07
C ASP A 395 6.88 -2.84 3.43
N ALA A 396 7.45 -3.29 4.56
CA ALA A 396 7.57 -4.74 4.83
C ALA A 396 6.26 -5.43 5.29
N ALA A 397 5.27 -4.67 5.78
CA ALA A 397 3.96 -5.21 6.20
C ALA A 397 2.85 -5.09 5.14
N ASN A 398 3.16 -4.55 3.95
CA ASN A 398 2.19 -4.25 2.89
C ASN A 398 2.21 -5.28 1.73
N SER A 399 2.78 -6.47 1.92
CA SER A 399 3.00 -7.42 0.81
C SER A 399 1.74 -8.14 0.28
N ASP A 400 0.57 -7.97 0.88
CA ASP A 400 -0.67 -8.61 0.38
C ASP A 400 -1.80 -7.59 0.22
N SER A 401 -1.81 -6.91 -0.94
CA SER A 401 -3.01 -6.48 -1.69
C SER A 401 -2.63 -5.42 -2.73
N LYS A 402 -2.24 -5.87 -3.92
CA LYS A 402 -2.32 -4.99 -5.10
C LYS A 402 -3.80 -4.82 -5.45
N THR A 403 -4.37 -3.62 -5.27
CA THR A 403 -5.21 -2.91 -6.29
C THR A 403 -5.98 -1.68 -5.77
N VAL A 404 -5.99 -0.65 -6.64
CA VAL A 404 -7.11 0.25 -7.02
C VAL A 404 -7.88 0.93 -5.89
N ASN A 405 -7.22 1.86 -5.18
CA ASN A 405 -7.75 3.20 -4.81
C ASN A 405 -6.82 4.02 -3.90
N SER A 406 -5.58 3.60 -3.69
CA SER A 406 -4.59 4.36 -2.93
C SER A 406 -3.62 5.13 -3.84
N ASP A 407 -3.36 6.39 -3.47
CA ASP A 407 -2.18 7.16 -3.87
C ASP A 407 -0.92 6.34 -3.53
N THR A 408 -0.41 5.56 -4.49
CA THR A 408 0.97 5.05 -4.47
C THR A 408 1.62 5.23 -5.83
N GLU A 409 2.87 5.67 -5.75
CA GLU A 409 3.82 5.86 -6.83
C GLU A 409 4.06 4.52 -7.54
N PHE A 410 3.71 4.42 -8.82
CA PHE A 410 4.23 3.40 -9.73
C PHE A 410 5.38 4.04 -10.52
N ASP A 411 6.61 3.83 -10.05
CA ASP A 411 7.83 4.08 -10.84
C ASP A 411 8.52 2.74 -11.09
N GLY A 412 8.40 2.23 -12.32
CA GLY A 412 8.89 0.93 -12.79
C GLY A 412 8.05 0.44 -13.95
N PRO A 413 8.64 0.07 -15.10
CA PRO A 413 7.99 0.20 -16.39
C PRO A 413 6.84 -0.79 -16.49
N TYR A 414 5.61 -0.29 -16.51
CA TYR A 414 4.62 -0.92 -17.36
C TYR A 414 5.25 -0.97 -18.75
N VAL A 415 5.41 -2.19 -19.25
CA VAL A 415 5.66 -2.40 -20.67
C VAL A 415 4.49 -1.72 -21.37
N ASP A 416 4.80 -0.56 -21.91
CA ASP A 416 3.94 0.25 -22.75
C ASP A 416 3.67 -0.59 -24.01
N LEU A 417 2.69 -1.49 -23.92
CA LEU A 417 2.12 -2.17 -25.08
C LEU A 417 1.13 -1.26 -25.83
N GLU A 418 1.02 0.01 -25.44
CA GLU A 418 0.48 1.09 -26.28
C GLU A 418 1.60 1.88 -26.93
N GLY A 419 2.32 1.20 -27.83
CA GLY A 419 3.08 1.87 -28.86
C GLY A 419 2.12 2.62 -29.79
N VAL A 420 2.14 3.96 -29.69
CA VAL A 420 1.75 4.95 -30.72
C VAL A 420 0.29 5.44 -30.69
N GLU A 421 -0.03 6.36 -29.77
CA GLU A 421 -1.13 7.33 -29.94
C GLU A 421 -0.74 8.77 -29.51
N GLU A 422 0.36 9.30 -30.08
CA GLU A 422 0.77 10.71 -29.86
C GLU A 422 0.36 11.68 -31.00
N PHE A 423 -0.74 11.36 -31.70
CA PHE A 423 -1.49 12.27 -32.58
C PHE A 423 -2.99 12.06 -32.35
N PRO A 424 -3.86 13.09 -32.45
CA PRO A 424 -5.21 13.06 -31.89
C PRO A 424 -6.04 11.86 -32.34
N GLU A 425 -6.47 11.05 -31.37
CA GLU A 425 -7.38 9.90 -31.48
C GLU A 425 -8.83 10.31 -31.82
N ILE A 426 -9.53 9.42 -32.55
CA ILE A 426 -10.98 9.31 -32.63
C ILE A 426 -11.33 7.93 -32.07
N ASP A 427 -12.29 7.87 -31.14
CA ASP A 427 -12.85 6.65 -30.54
C ASP A 427 -13.35 5.63 -31.59
N PHE A 428 -13.14 4.34 -31.33
CA PHE A 428 -13.93 3.25 -31.92
C PHE A 428 -14.16 2.14 -30.88
N GLU A 429 -15.42 1.75 -30.74
CA GLU A 429 -15.91 0.64 -29.90
C GLU A 429 -15.47 -0.74 -30.43
N GLU A 430 -15.43 -1.69 -29.50
CA GLU A 430 -15.09 -3.11 -29.67
C GLU A 430 -15.97 -3.85 -30.67
N THR A 431 -15.39 -4.88 -31.31
CA THR A 431 -16.16 -6.09 -31.65
C THR A 431 -15.24 -7.32 -31.65
N GLU A 432 -15.77 -8.37 -31.02
CA GLU A 432 -15.21 -9.68 -30.73
C GLU A 432 -14.62 -10.41 -31.94
N ILE A 433 -13.49 -11.12 -31.75
CA ILE A 433 -13.23 -12.43 -32.38
C ILE A 433 -12.42 -13.31 -31.40
N LYS A 434 -13.06 -14.37 -30.89
CA LYS A 434 -12.43 -15.51 -30.21
C LYS A 434 -11.65 -16.38 -31.22
N GLY A 435 -10.51 -16.93 -30.80
CA GLY A 435 -9.77 -17.94 -31.57
C GLY A 435 -8.53 -18.49 -30.86
N GLU A 436 -8.76 -19.54 -30.07
CA GLU A 436 -7.89 -20.67 -29.68
C GLU A 436 -6.35 -20.54 -29.75
N MET A 437 -5.68 -20.70 -28.60
CA MET A 437 -4.28 -21.14 -28.52
C MET A 437 -4.17 -22.48 -27.80
N LYS A 438 -3.48 -23.42 -28.45
CA LYS A 438 -3.05 -24.73 -27.93
C LYS A 438 -1.67 -24.63 -27.26
N ASN A 439 -1.50 -25.52 -26.30
CA ASN A 439 -0.40 -25.70 -25.35
C ASN A 439 0.98 -26.05 -25.91
N GLU A 440 1.99 -25.61 -25.13
CA GLU A 440 3.24 -26.29 -24.72
C GLU A 440 4.46 -26.43 -25.67
N PRO A 441 5.69 -26.65 -25.15
CA PRO A 441 6.21 -26.40 -23.79
C PRO A 441 7.55 -25.64 -23.73
N GLU A 442 7.86 -25.18 -22.53
CA GLU A 442 9.09 -24.51 -22.11
C GLU A 442 10.30 -25.46 -22.02
N LYS A 443 11.49 -24.92 -22.32
CA LYS A 443 12.77 -25.51 -21.89
C LYS A 443 13.68 -24.41 -21.33
N GLU A 444 14.14 -24.70 -20.12
CA GLU A 444 15.18 -24.04 -19.33
C GLU A 444 16.47 -23.79 -20.11
N VAL A 445 17.20 -22.73 -19.76
CA VAL A 445 18.62 -22.78 -19.32
C VAL A 445 18.95 -21.45 -18.59
N GLU A 446 19.24 -21.57 -17.30
CA GLU A 446 19.97 -20.59 -16.49
C GLU A 446 21.39 -20.35 -17.02
N LYS A 447 21.88 -19.09 -16.97
CA LYS A 447 23.10 -18.70 -16.22
C LYS A 447 23.63 -17.31 -16.60
N GLU A 448 24.17 -16.67 -15.56
CA GLU A 448 25.19 -15.61 -15.57
C GLU A 448 24.79 -14.18 -15.94
N LEU A 449 24.58 -13.35 -14.91
CA LEU A 449 25.42 -12.17 -14.62
C LEU A 449 24.88 -11.44 -13.37
N ILE A 450 25.17 -12.00 -12.19
CA ILE A 450 25.10 -11.26 -10.92
C ILE A 450 26.53 -11.03 -10.45
N SER A 451 27.01 -9.80 -10.55
CA SER A 451 28.07 -9.30 -9.69
C SER A 451 27.93 -7.78 -9.55
N LYS A 452 27.43 -7.31 -8.41
CA LYS A 452 28.22 -6.57 -7.41
C LYS A 452 27.33 -5.82 -6.41
N SER A 453 27.65 -6.09 -5.14
CA SER A 453 27.45 -5.32 -3.91
C SER A 453 26.02 -5.03 -3.43
N GLY A 454 25.55 -5.91 -2.54
CA GLY A 454 24.40 -5.70 -1.66
C GLY A 454 24.41 -6.58 -0.39
N ASP A 455 25.28 -7.59 -0.30
CA ASP A 455 25.36 -8.47 0.86
C ASP A 455 26.37 -7.97 1.90
N SER A 456 25.89 -7.22 2.89
CA SER A 456 26.63 -7.04 4.15
C SER A 456 25.72 -6.87 5.38
N LEU A 457 24.39 -6.98 5.26
CA LEU A 457 23.48 -6.75 6.39
C LEU A 457 22.39 -7.82 6.58
N GLN A 458 22.19 -8.72 5.62
CA GLN A 458 21.29 -9.87 5.81
C GLN A 458 21.96 -11.05 6.54
N SER A 459 23.30 -11.07 6.62
CA SER A 459 24.05 -12.09 7.35
C SER A 459 24.06 -11.90 8.87
N SER A 460 23.65 -10.74 9.39
CA SER A 460 23.69 -10.43 10.83
C SER A 460 22.37 -10.69 11.57
N MET A 461 21.28 -11.02 10.87
CA MET A 461 19.99 -11.39 11.49
C MET A 461 19.80 -12.89 11.69
N TRP A 462 20.68 -13.71 11.15
CA TRP A 462 20.76 -15.11 11.53
C TRP A 462 21.67 -15.20 12.74
N ILE A 463 21.09 -15.12 13.94
CA ILE A 463 21.79 -15.58 15.15
C ILE A 463 22.08 -17.05 14.90
N ASN A 464 23.33 -17.36 14.59
CA ASN A 464 23.81 -18.72 14.41
C ASN A 464 23.47 -19.48 15.71
N PRO A 465 22.71 -20.59 15.68
CA PRO A 465 22.35 -21.34 16.89
C PRO A 465 23.57 -21.74 17.74
N ASN A 466 24.75 -21.74 17.12
CA ASN A 466 26.05 -22.10 17.68
C ASN A 466 26.72 -20.98 18.51
N GLU A 467 26.15 -19.77 18.58
CA GLU A 467 26.71 -18.62 19.33
C GLU A 467 25.92 -18.25 20.60
N ARG A 468 25.03 -19.12 21.10
CA ARG A 468 24.30 -18.86 22.36
C ARG A 468 25.12 -19.30 23.56
N GLU A 469 25.30 -18.40 24.52
CA GLU A 469 25.94 -18.75 25.79
C GLU A 469 25.15 -19.86 26.52
N LEU A 470 25.85 -20.71 27.26
CA LEU A 470 25.26 -21.81 28.02
C LEU A 470 24.14 -21.32 28.97
N GLU A 471 24.26 -20.08 29.44
CA GLU A 471 23.30 -19.42 30.33
C GLU A 471 21.99 -19.04 29.60
N ASP A 472 22.05 -18.67 28.33
CA ASP A 472 20.87 -18.48 27.48
C ASP A 472 20.19 -19.80 27.13
N LEU A 473 20.99 -20.86 26.89
CA LEU A 473 20.45 -22.20 26.68
C LEU A 473 19.76 -22.78 27.93
N LYS A 474 20.24 -22.43 29.13
CA LYS A 474 19.54 -22.78 30.39
C LYS A 474 18.15 -22.14 30.49
N LYS A 475 17.91 -20.97 29.88
CA LYS A 475 16.58 -20.33 29.87
C LYS A 475 15.53 -21.17 29.12
N TYR A 476 15.95 -21.99 28.15
CA TYR A 476 15.07 -22.93 27.45
C TYR A 476 14.58 -24.10 28.32
N PHE A 477 15.22 -24.36 29.47
CA PHE A 477 14.74 -25.35 30.42
C PHE A 477 13.29 -25.07 30.86
N ILE A 478 12.93 -23.79 30.99
CA ILE A 478 11.58 -23.36 31.37
C ILE A 478 10.54 -23.88 30.36
N PHE A 479 10.90 -23.96 29.08
CA PHE A 479 10.02 -24.43 28.02
C PHE A 479 9.82 -25.94 28.02
N PHE A 480 10.77 -26.74 28.53
CA PHE A 480 10.85 -28.18 28.27
C PHE A 480 10.84 -29.05 29.53
N LYS A 481 10.29 -28.55 30.65
CA LYS A 481 10.31 -29.23 31.96
C LYS A 481 9.78 -30.66 31.98
N GLU A 482 8.86 -31.00 31.08
CA GLU A 482 8.30 -32.36 30.92
C GLU A 482 9.35 -33.41 30.53
N PHE A 483 10.47 -33.00 29.93
CA PHE A 483 11.56 -33.90 29.57
C PHE A 483 12.54 -34.13 30.73
N GLY A 484 12.24 -33.64 31.94
CA GLY A 484 13.04 -33.79 33.16
C GLY A 484 14.12 -32.72 33.29
N SER A 485 15.16 -32.98 34.08
CA SER A 485 16.22 -31.99 34.39
C SER A 485 16.99 -31.54 33.14
N TYR A 486 17.58 -30.34 33.16
CA TYR A 486 18.42 -29.82 32.07
C TYR A 486 19.47 -30.84 31.60
N ASN A 487 20.15 -31.51 32.53
CA ASN A 487 21.13 -32.55 32.21
C ASN A 487 20.50 -33.78 31.52
N LYS A 488 19.27 -34.15 31.89
CA LYS A 488 18.52 -35.24 31.23
C LYS A 488 18.10 -34.83 29.82
N GLN A 489 17.68 -33.58 29.63
CA GLN A 489 17.34 -33.02 28.32
C GLN A 489 18.55 -33.00 27.37
N ILE A 490 19.71 -32.53 27.83
CA ILE A 490 20.95 -32.53 27.05
C ILE A 490 21.37 -33.96 26.65
N ARG A 491 21.25 -34.93 27.57
CA ARG A 491 21.51 -36.35 27.27
C ARG A 491 20.55 -36.90 26.21
N LEU A 492 19.25 -36.54 26.29
CA LEU A 492 18.23 -36.89 25.31
C LEU A 492 18.57 -36.36 23.92
N VAL A 493 18.92 -35.07 23.81
CA VAL A 493 19.36 -34.47 22.54
C VAL A 493 20.57 -35.20 21.99
N ARG A 494 21.63 -35.39 22.78
CA ARG A 494 22.85 -36.11 22.36
C ARG A 494 22.57 -37.54 21.89
N SER A 495 21.69 -38.26 22.58
CA SER A 495 21.32 -39.63 22.19
C SER A 495 20.61 -39.69 20.83
N ARG A 496 19.82 -38.67 20.49
CA ARG A 496 19.11 -38.56 19.20
C ARG A 496 20.01 -38.08 18.08
N SER A 497 20.90 -37.14 18.37
CA SER A 497 21.92 -36.64 17.44
C SER A 497 22.86 -37.76 16.95
N ASN A 498 23.14 -38.77 17.77
CA ASN A 498 23.92 -39.94 17.35
C ASN A 498 23.15 -40.92 16.45
N SER A 499 21.83 -40.79 16.33
CA SER A 499 20.97 -41.64 15.48
C SER A 499 20.62 -41.01 14.12
N ARG A 500 20.84 -39.70 13.97
CA ARG A 500 20.71 -38.95 12.71
C ARG A 500 21.81 -37.88 12.70
N GLY A 501 22.83 -38.08 11.87
CA GLY A 501 24.07 -37.30 11.73
C GLY A 501 24.00 -35.87 12.29
N SER A 502 24.81 -35.62 13.32
CA SER A 502 24.78 -34.44 14.17
C SER A 502 25.71 -33.32 13.70
N ILE A 503 25.22 -32.08 13.71
CA ILE A 503 25.97 -30.81 13.64
C ILE A 503 26.57 -30.41 15.02
N LEU A 504 26.56 -31.30 16.02
CA LEU A 504 26.93 -31.01 17.41
C LEU A 504 28.24 -31.69 17.89
N GLU A 505 29.14 -32.11 16.99
CA GLU A 505 30.43 -32.70 17.40
C GLU A 505 31.58 -31.69 17.60
N ASP A 506 31.47 -30.45 17.10
CA ASP A 506 32.60 -29.51 17.16
C ASP A 506 32.72 -28.68 18.45
N PHE A 507 31.76 -28.77 19.39
CA PHE A 507 31.74 -27.88 20.56
C PHE A 507 32.47 -28.42 21.81
N LEU A 508 33.00 -29.64 21.81
CA LEU A 508 33.70 -30.22 22.98
C LEU A 508 35.04 -30.89 22.68
N GLY A 509 35.62 -30.62 21.51
CA GLY A 509 36.86 -31.23 21.03
C GLY A 509 38.09 -30.34 21.10
N SER A 510 38.31 -29.54 22.16
CA SER A 510 39.65 -28.99 22.41
C SER A 510 39.81 -28.51 23.85
N GLN A 511 40.40 -29.36 24.69
CA GLN A 511 41.42 -29.00 25.68
C GLN A 511 41.83 -30.30 26.39
N ASN A 512 42.97 -30.86 25.98
CA ASN A 512 43.71 -31.81 26.78
C ASN A 512 45.11 -31.24 27.06
N ASN A 513 45.56 -31.48 28.30
CA ASN A 513 46.82 -31.13 28.97
C ASN A 513 46.91 -29.70 29.52
N SER A 514 47.04 -29.47 30.84
CA SER A 514 48.07 -30.06 31.72
C SER A 514 47.74 -29.95 33.23
N GLN A 515 48.04 -31.02 33.97
CA GLN A 515 48.43 -31.14 35.41
C GLN A 515 48.15 -30.01 36.42
N LYS A 516 47.42 -30.31 37.52
CA LYS A 516 47.92 -30.40 38.94
C LYS A 516 46.79 -30.35 40.01
N THR A 517 46.80 -31.36 40.89
CA THR A 517 46.57 -31.39 42.36
C THR A 517 45.31 -30.82 43.05
N ALA A 518 44.71 -31.72 43.87
CA ALA A 518 44.20 -31.56 45.26
C ALA A 518 42.72 -31.20 45.55
N SER A 519 42.05 -32.16 46.21
CA SER A 519 41.10 -32.09 47.34
C SER A 519 39.97 -31.05 47.39
N SER A 520 38.72 -31.50 47.50
CA SER A 520 38.06 -31.71 48.81
C SER A 520 36.58 -32.10 48.67
N SER A 521 36.20 -33.04 49.52
CA SER A 521 34.87 -33.58 49.77
C SER A 521 34.03 -32.67 50.66
N MET A 522 32.71 -32.64 50.45
CA MET A 522 31.73 -32.68 51.55
C MET A 522 30.49 -33.48 51.12
N ASN A 523 30.32 -34.64 51.77
CA ASN A 523 29.06 -35.34 51.93
C ASN A 523 28.23 -34.66 53.03
N LEU A 524 26.90 -34.78 53.00
CA LEU A 524 26.13 -35.37 54.12
C LEU A 524 24.64 -35.61 53.77
N SER A 525 24.27 -36.86 54.05
CA SER A 525 22.98 -37.56 54.20
C SER A 525 22.01 -36.94 55.24
N LEU A 526 20.77 -37.38 55.54
CA LEU A 526 20.15 -38.72 55.66
C LEU A 526 18.64 -38.58 56.08
N SER A 527 17.82 -39.63 55.83
CA SER A 527 16.58 -40.11 56.55
C SER A 527 15.33 -39.20 56.70
N GLY A 528 14.06 -39.65 56.67
CA GLY A 528 13.40 -40.97 56.72
C GLY A 528 12.64 -41.19 58.05
N SER A 529 11.29 -41.34 58.05
CA SER A 529 10.52 -41.98 59.15
C SER A 529 9.00 -42.16 58.92
N LEU A 530 8.48 -43.33 59.39
CA LEU A 530 7.10 -43.74 59.78
C LEU A 530 6.09 -44.12 58.69
N GLY A 531 5.33 -45.23 58.74
CA GLY A 531 5.17 -46.33 59.71
C GLY A 531 3.94 -47.19 59.32
N ASN A 532 3.99 -48.51 59.55
CA ASN A 532 2.98 -49.52 59.17
C ASN A 532 2.09 -49.93 60.37
N THR A 533 0.82 -50.28 60.12
CA THR A 533 0.02 -51.26 60.92
C THR A 533 -1.11 -51.87 60.08
N ASP A 534 -1.27 -53.19 60.17
CA ASP A 534 -2.24 -54.08 59.49
C ASP A 534 -3.63 -54.15 60.17
N GLY A 535 -4.62 -54.73 59.47
CA GLY A 535 -5.87 -55.23 60.06
C GLY A 535 -6.94 -55.70 59.05
N ASP A 536 -7.20 -57.00 59.02
CA ASP A 536 -8.05 -57.79 58.10
C ASP A 536 -9.58 -57.52 58.10
N ASN A 537 -10.23 -58.01 57.02
CA ASN A 537 -11.36 -58.97 57.00
C ASN A 537 -12.74 -58.61 56.36
N VAL A 538 -13.18 -59.53 55.48
CA VAL A 538 -14.54 -60.06 55.21
C VAL A 538 -15.36 -59.57 53.99
N THR A 539 -16.04 -60.56 53.43
CA THR A 539 -16.61 -60.83 52.10
C THR A 539 -18.11 -60.55 51.92
N ASN A 540 -18.50 -60.37 50.64
CA ASN A 540 -19.64 -61.02 49.93
C ASN A 540 -21.06 -60.39 49.75
N TYR A 541 -21.51 -60.50 48.48
CA TYR A 541 -22.86 -60.70 47.88
C TYR A 541 -23.83 -59.56 47.47
N SER A 542 -23.98 -59.44 46.13
CA SER A 542 -25.19 -59.41 45.25
C SER A 542 -26.25 -58.28 45.27
N GLY A 543 -26.56 -57.77 44.06
CA GLY A 543 -27.91 -57.31 43.66
C GLY A 543 -27.99 -55.94 42.96
N ALA A 544 -28.22 -55.92 41.64
CA ALA A 544 -28.66 -54.73 40.86
C ALA A 544 -30.20 -54.52 41.01
N PRO A 545 -30.87 -53.53 40.39
CA PRO A 545 -30.48 -52.18 39.93
C PRO A 545 -31.44 -51.05 40.42
N SER A 546 -30.98 -49.80 40.62
CA SER A 546 -31.89 -48.63 40.53
C SER A 546 -31.19 -47.29 40.30
N TYR A 547 -31.90 -46.44 39.56
CA TYR A 547 -31.63 -45.05 39.22
C TYR A 547 -31.22 -44.13 40.39
N MET A 548 -30.32 -43.20 40.07
CA MET A 548 -29.95 -41.94 40.75
C MET A 548 -29.77 -41.95 42.28
N GLN A 549 -28.53 -42.11 42.77
CA GLN A 549 -28.02 -41.29 43.88
C GLN A 549 -26.49 -41.42 44.10
N PHE A 550 -25.81 -40.27 44.22
CA PHE A 550 -24.55 -40.02 44.94
C PHE A 550 -23.46 -41.11 44.94
N HIS A 551 -22.47 -40.97 44.05
CA HIS A 551 -21.13 -41.46 44.32
C HIS A 551 -20.27 -40.33 44.92
N LYS A 552 -19.90 -40.53 46.20
CA LYS A 552 -18.67 -39.99 46.78
C LYS A 552 -17.53 -40.31 45.80
N ILE A 553 -16.98 -39.29 45.18
CA ILE A 553 -15.79 -39.41 44.34
C ILE A 553 -14.66 -39.84 45.28
N HIS A 554 -14.19 -41.07 45.07
CA HIS A 554 -12.87 -41.50 45.49
C HIS A 554 -11.85 -40.49 44.98
N GLU A 555 -11.12 -39.84 45.87
CA GLU A 555 -9.89 -39.12 45.54
C GLU A 555 -8.85 -40.15 45.06
N SER A 556 -8.91 -40.51 43.78
CA SER A 556 -7.78 -41.05 43.04
C SER A 556 -7.12 -39.89 42.31
N SER A 557 -6.09 -39.33 42.92
CA SER A 557 -5.23 -38.26 42.40
C SER A 557 -4.39 -38.75 41.22
N SER A 558 -5.00 -38.90 40.03
CA SER A 558 -4.26 -38.84 38.77
C SER A 558 -4.18 -37.37 38.33
N MET A 559 -2.99 -36.76 38.42
CA MET A 559 -2.74 -35.36 38.08
C MET A 559 -2.80 -35.12 36.55
N THR A 560 -3.99 -35.08 35.97
CA THR A 560 -4.20 -34.86 34.52
C THR A 560 -4.14 -33.38 34.12
N SER A 561 -4.34 -32.47 35.08
CA SER A 561 -4.29 -31.01 34.89
C SER A 561 -3.44 -30.36 35.98
N TYR A 562 -2.49 -29.52 35.59
CA TYR A 562 -1.68 -28.70 36.51
C TYR A 562 -1.64 -27.24 36.05
N SER A 563 -2.12 -26.32 36.88
CA SER A 563 -2.00 -24.88 36.65
C SER A 563 -1.22 -24.22 37.79
N SER A 564 -0.15 -23.50 37.44
CA SER A 564 0.62 -22.66 38.38
C SER A 564 0.38 -21.15 38.17
N LEU A 565 -0.63 -20.80 37.37
CA LEU A 565 -1.01 -19.41 37.11
C LEU A 565 -1.63 -18.80 38.38
N LYS A 566 -1.00 -17.76 38.92
CA LYS A 566 -1.45 -17.08 40.14
C LYS A 566 -2.79 -16.39 39.95
N ILE A 567 -3.09 -15.95 38.72
CA ILE A 567 -4.37 -15.31 38.40
C ILE A 567 -5.58 -16.22 38.64
N HIS A 568 -5.41 -17.55 38.63
CA HIS A 568 -6.47 -18.54 38.92
C HIS A 568 -6.57 -18.93 40.39
N LYS A 569 -5.65 -18.44 41.24
CA LYS A 569 -5.60 -18.81 42.66
C LYS A 569 -6.91 -18.47 43.36
N ASP A 570 -7.37 -19.39 44.21
CA ASP A 570 -8.57 -19.24 45.06
C ASP A 570 -9.89 -19.04 44.28
N ILE A 571 -9.92 -19.37 42.98
CA ILE A 571 -11.16 -19.37 42.18
C ILE A 571 -11.86 -20.73 42.33
N SER A 572 -13.06 -20.71 42.89
CA SER A 572 -13.89 -21.92 43.06
C SER A 572 -14.34 -22.50 41.70
N LYS A 573 -14.23 -23.83 41.55
CA LYS A 573 -14.69 -24.59 40.37
C LYS A 573 -16.20 -24.51 40.09
N TYR A 574 -17.00 -24.00 41.04
CA TYR A 574 -18.45 -23.90 40.91
C TYR A 574 -18.94 -22.50 40.49
N ARG A 575 -18.04 -21.56 40.16
CA ARG A 575 -18.42 -20.23 39.69
C ARG A 575 -18.81 -20.22 38.22
N THR A 576 -19.71 -19.30 37.84
CA THR A 576 -20.09 -19.05 36.44
C THR A 576 -18.93 -18.39 35.68
N PHE A 577 -18.93 -18.54 34.36
CA PHE A 577 -17.94 -17.92 33.47
C PHE A 577 -17.82 -16.41 33.73
N GLU A 578 -18.97 -15.72 33.77
CA GLU A 578 -19.08 -14.28 34.06
C GLU A 578 -18.40 -13.90 35.38
N SER A 579 -18.71 -14.62 36.47
CA SER A 579 -18.12 -14.34 37.78
C SER A 579 -16.61 -14.52 37.78
N VAL A 580 -16.10 -15.56 37.10
CA VAL A 580 -14.66 -15.79 36.98
C VAL A 580 -14.01 -14.69 36.14
N TYR A 581 -14.63 -14.29 35.04
CA TYR A 581 -14.17 -13.18 34.21
C TYR A 581 -14.04 -11.88 35.03
N SER A 582 -15.05 -11.51 35.82
CA SER A 582 -15.02 -10.31 36.67
C SER A 582 -13.91 -10.38 37.73
N ILE A 583 -13.68 -11.56 38.33
CA ILE A 583 -12.59 -11.76 39.28
C ILE A 583 -11.23 -11.61 38.59
N ILE A 584 -11.04 -12.22 37.42
CA ILE A 584 -9.80 -12.18 36.67
C ILE A 584 -9.51 -10.75 36.20
N SER A 585 -10.47 -10.07 35.58
CA SER A 585 -10.32 -8.67 35.14
C SER A 585 -9.99 -7.72 36.29
N SER A 586 -10.53 -7.95 37.49
CA SER A 586 -10.17 -7.18 38.69
C SER A 586 -8.73 -7.42 39.17
N ARG A 587 -8.10 -8.54 38.78
CA ARG A 587 -6.69 -8.88 39.09
C ARG A 587 -5.72 -8.41 38.00
N VAL A 588 -6.22 -8.03 36.82
CA VAL A 588 -5.41 -7.54 35.70
C VAL A 588 -4.81 -6.18 36.04
N LYS A 589 -3.54 -5.99 35.72
CA LYS A 589 -2.83 -4.72 35.91
C LYS A 589 -2.74 -4.00 34.58
N SER A 590 -3.32 -2.81 34.50
CA SER A 590 -3.30 -1.92 33.33
C SER A 590 -2.62 -0.60 33.66
N VAL A 591 -2.15 0.13 32.64
CA VAL A 591 -1.57 1.47 32.84
C VAL A 591 -2.67 2.49 33.13
N ILE A 592 -3.81 2.36 32.45
CA ILE A 592 -5.02 3.15 32.71
C ILE A 592 -5.98 2.28 33.52
N PRO A 593 -6.35 2.66 34.75
CA PRO A 593 -7.25 1.87 35.58
C PRO A 593 -8.61 1.67 34.91
N PHE A 594 -9.09 0.42 34.93
CA PHE A 594 -10.44 0.11 34.48
C PHE A 594 -11.48 0.60 35.49
N VAL A 595 -12.59 1.13 34.98
CA VAL A 595 -13.72 1.58 35.81
C VAL A 595 -14.90 0.61 35.77
N LYS A 596 -14.88 -0.33 34.83
CA LYS A 596 -15.91 -1.35 34.65
C LYS A 596 -15.39 -2.55 33.85
N VAL A 597 -16.17 -3.61 33.84
CA VAL A 597 -16.06 -4.67 32.82
C VAL A 597 -16.98 -4.33 31.65
N ALA A 598 -16.52 -4.50 30.41
CA ALA A 598 -17.38 -4.33 29.24
C ALA A 598 -18.37 -5.51 29.12
N TYR A 599 -19.65 -5.19 28.92
CA TYR A 599 -20.73 -6.18 28.90
C TYR A 599 -20.50 -7.35 27.91
N PRO A 600 -20.03 -7.11 26.65
CA PRO A 600 -19.84 -8.18 25.68
C PRO A 600 -18.80 -9.21 26.10
N ASP A 601 -17.81 -8.80 26.89
CA ASP A 601 -16.71 -9.68 27.31
C ASP A 601 -17.13 -10.64 28.43
N MET A 602 -18.14 -10.26 29.22
CA MET A 602 -18.75 -11.09 30.27
C MET A 602 -19.76 -12.10 29.70
N MET A 603 -20.64 -11.63 28.82
CA MET A 603 -21.76 -12.42 28.29
C MET A 603 -21.37 -13.29 27.09
N GLY A 604 -20.21 -13.03 26.49
CA GLY A 604 -19.83 -13.58 25.21
C GLY A 604 -20.58 -12.90 24.06
N GLY A 605 -20.04 -13.05 22.85
CA GLY A 605 -20.56 -12.35 21.67
C GLY A 605 -20.34 -13.15 20.39
N GLN A 606 -20.72 -14.42 20.40
CA GLN A 606 -20.74 -15.22 19.17
C GLN A 606 -21.58 -14.50 18.12
N SER A 607 -21.02 -14.30 16.93
CA SER A 607 -21.78 -13.79 15.80
C SER A 607 -22.68 -14.90 15.23
N PHE A 608 -23.59 -14.52 14.34
CA PHE A 608 -24.29 -15.51 13.53
C PHE A 608 -23.26 -16.26 12.67
N ASN A 609 -23.23 -17.60 12.75
CA ASN A 609 -22.32 -18.48 12.02
C ASN A 609 -22.63 -18.56 10.51
N GLN A 610 -22.89 -17.42 9.87
CA GLN A 610 -23.20 -17.30 8.46
C GLN A 610 -22.15 -16.41 7.78
N PRO A 611 -21.67 -16.77 6.58
CA PRO A 611 -20.82 -15.89 5.79
C PRO A 611 -21.56 -14.58 5.48
N GLU A 612 -20.96 -13.45 5.86
CA GLU A 612 -21.46 -12.11 5.53
C GLU A 612 -20.76 -11.58 4.27
N PRO A 613 -21.48 -10.93 3.33
CA PRO A 613 -20.86 -10.32 2.16
C PRO A 613 -19.98 -9.13 2.55
N LEU A 614 -18.90 -8.90 1.79
CA LEU A 614 -18.07 -7.70 1.93
C LEU A 614 -18.91 -6.44 1.63
N HIS A 615 -18.69 -5.38 2.40
CA HIS A 615 -19.35 -4.11 2.15
C HIS A 615 -18.88 -3.52 0.82
N LYS A 616 -19.84 -3.11 -0.02
CA LYS A 616 -19.55 -2.39 -1.25
C LYS A 616 -19.41 -0.91 -0.92
N MET A 617 -18.24 -0.34 -1.16
CA MET A 617 -17.99 1.09 -0.99
C MET A 617 -18.89 1.89 -1.94
N GLU A 618 -19.70 2.79 -1.39
CA GLU A 618 -20.55 3.68 -2.19
C GLU A 618 -19.76 4.92 -2.63
N ARG A 619 -19.55 5.01 -3.95
CA ARG A 619 -18.82 6.12 -4.58
C ARG A 619 -19.40 7.49 -4.24
N SER A 620 -20.72 7.64 -4.34
CA SER A 620 -21.44 8.87 -4.03
C SER A 620 -21.27 9.29 -2.56
N ALA A 621 -21.34 8.32 -1.63
CA ALA A 621 -21.11 8.57 -0.22
C ALA A 621 -19.69 9.09 0.05
N CYS A 622 -18.66 8.44 -0.51
CA CYS A 622 -17.28 8.89 -0.33
C CYS A 622 -17.01 10.26 -0.95
N ARG A 623 -17.64 10.54 -2.09
CA ARG A 623 -17.63 11.87 -2.70
C ARG A 623 -18.20 12.93 -1.73
N ILE A 624 -19.37 12.69 -1.15
CA ILE A 624 -20.02 13.63 -0.20
C ILE A 624 -19.15 13.84 1.05
N LYS A 625 -18.60 12.77 1.62
CA LYS A 625 -17.74 12.84 2.82
C LYS A 625 -16.47 13.64 2.58
N LEU A 626 -15.83 13.43 1.44
CA LEU A 626 -14.64 14.16 1.04
C LEU A 626 -14.94 15.67 0.86
N LEU A 627 -16.08 16.01 0.24
CA LEU A 627 -16.53 17.38 0.09
C LEU A 627 -16.82 18.05 1.44
N SER A 628 -17.52 17.36 2.33
CA SER A 628 -17.81 17.86 3.68
C SER A 628 -16.54 18.11 4.50
N CYS A 629 -15.52 17.24 4.37
CA CYS A 629 -14.22 17.46 4.99
C CYS A 629 -13.55 18.76 4.51
N VAL A 630 -13.59 19.03 3.20
CA VAL A 630 -13.06 20.28 2.63
C VAL A 630 -13.86 21.49 3.10
N ASP A 631 -15.19 21.41 3.10
CA ASP A 631 -16.06 22.50 3.55
C ASP A 631 -15.80 22.88 5.01
N ARG A 632 -15.59 21.88 5.88
CA ARG A 632 -15.22 22.08 7.29
C ARG A 632 -13.87 22.76 7.44
N ALA A 633 -12.89 22.36 6.62
CA ALA A 633 -11.57 22.95 6.66
C ALA A 633 -11.55 24.42 6.18
N ILE A 634 -12.47 24.79 5.26
CA ILE A 634 -12.61 26.16 4.76
C ILE A 634 -13.43 27.04 5.72
N ASN A 635 -14.52 26.51 6.30
CA ASN A 635 -15.45 27.26 7.15
C ASN A 635 -15.60 26.62 8.55
N PRO A 636 -14.54 26.61 9.38
CA PRO A 636 -14.57 25.93 10.68
C PRO A 636 -15.59 26.54 11.65
N GLU A 637 -15.89 27.84 11.54
CA GLU A 637 -16.85 28.56 12.40
C GLU A 637 -18.31 28.12 12.19
N ALA A 638 -18.61 27.42 11.10
CA ALA A 638 -19.96 26.93 10.79
C ALA A 638 -20.31 25.61 11.53
N TYR A 639 -19.34 25.00 12.22
CA TYR A 639 -19.47 23.68 12.83
C TYR A 639 -19.39 23.75 14.36
N MET A 640 -19.95 22.73 15.02
CA MET A 640 -19.82 22.58 16.47
C MET A 640 -18.38 22.22 16.83
N ASN A 641 -17.99 22.44 18.08
CA ASN A 641 -16.66 22.04 18.58
C ASN A 641 -16.72 21.78 20.09
N GLU A 642 -17.53 20.81 20.50
CA GLU A 642 -17.74 20.49 21.91
C GLU A 642 -17.06 19.17 22.27
N THR A 643 -16.17 19.18 23.27
CA THR A 643 -15.56 17.94 23.77
C THR A 643 -16.58 17.17 24.61
N VAL A 644 -16.94 15.96 24.18
CA VAL A 644 -17.93 15.10 24.87
C VAL A 644 -17.28 13.96 25.65
N TYR A 645 -16.03 13.62 25.34
CA TYR A 645 -15.23 12.64 26.07
C TYR A 645 -13.76 13.03 26.01
N ASP A 646 -13.04 12.96 27.14
CA ASP A 646 -11.62 13.27 27.23
C ASP A 646 -10.95 12.36 28.28
N LEU A 647 -10.24 11.34 27.81
CA LEU A 647 -9.56 10.36 28.65
C LEU A 647 -8.45 11.00 29.48
N ASP A 648 -7.68 11.94 28.90
CA ASP A 648 -6.58 12.62 29.58
C ASP A 648 -7.11 13.41 30.80
N ALA A 649 -8.24 14.10 30.64
CA ALA A 649 -8.91 14.80 31.74
C ALA A 649 -9.42 13.84 32.83
N LEU A 650 -10.03 12.72 32.44
CA LEU A 650 -10.55 11.71 33.36
C LEU A 650 -9.42 11.04 34.17
N CYS A 651 -8.27 10.80 33.55
CA CYS A 651 -7.09 10.27 34.23
C CYS A 651 -6.54 11.24 35.28
N ASN A 652 -6.49 12.54 34.97
CA ASN A 652 -5.97 13.57 35.89
C ASN A 652 -6.84 13.78 37.13
N ILE A 653 -8.17 13.66 37.01
CA ILE A 653 -9.08 13.81 38.17
C ILE A 653 -8.81 12.74 39.23
N ASN A 654 -8.42 11.53 38.83
CA ASN A 654 -8.11 10.43 39.74
C ASN A 654 -6.72 10.54 40.43
N VAL A 655 -5.90 11.54 40.06
CA VAL A 655 -4.54 11.72 40.60
C VAL A 655 -4.48 12.75 41.74
N ASN A 656 -5.55 13.51 42.01
CA ASN A 656 -5.63 14.45 43.15
C ASN A 656 -6.26 13.76 44.39
N PRO A 657 -5.48 13.39 45.42
CA PRO A 657 -5.99 12.68 46.59
C PRO A 657 -6.74 13.62 47.57
N ASP A 658 -6.53 14.94 47.46
CA ASP A 658 -6.88 15.90 48.51
C ASP A 658 -8.35 16.34 48.56
N ILE A 659 -9.22 15.88 47.66
CA ILE A 659 -10.65 16.28 47.64
C ILE A 659 -11.61 15.17 48.09
N ASN A 660 -11.15 13.92 48.23
CA ASN A 660 -12.01 12.78 48.63
C ASN A 660 -11.73 12.19 50.03
N ALA A 661 -11.03 12.92 50.90
CA ALA A 661 -10.70 12.48 52.26
C ALA A 661 -11.88 12.44 53.27
N GLN A 662 -13.13 12.25 52.81
CA GLN A 662 -14.30 12.05 53.69
C GLN A 662 -15.23 10.89 53.28
N LYS A 663 -14.79 9.97 52.42
CA LYS A 663 -15.38 8.62 52.37
C LYS A 663 -14.29 7.61 52.63
N SER A 664 -14.25 7.11 53.86
CA SER A 664 -13.49 5.95 54.29
C SER A 664 -13.78 4.76 53.36
N PHE A 665 -12.95 4.56 52.33
CA PHE A 665 -12.90 3.32 51.59
C PHE A 665 -12.10 2.32 52.42
N SER A 666 -12.80 1.51 53.19
CA SER A 666 -12.26 0.29 53.78
C SER A 666 -11.73 -0.61 52.66
N SER A 667 -10.49 -1.05 52.81
CA SER A 667 -9.72 -1.88 51.90
C SER A 667 -10.25 -3.32 51.74
N GLU A 668 -11.47 -3.48 51.26
CA GLU A 668 -11.89 -4.67 50.51
C GLU A 668 -11.99 -4.24 49.04
N SER A 669 -11.16 -4.84 48.18
CA SER A 669 -11.11 -4.54 46.75
C SER A 669 -12.49 -4.77 46.12
N LEU A 670 -13.23 -3.69 45.85
CA LEU A 670 -14.44 -3.73 45.05
C LEU A 670 -14.08 -4.35 43.69
N PHE A 671 -14.62 -5.54 43.42
CA PHE A 671 -14.44 -6.21 42.14
C PHE A 671 -15.01 -5.33 41.02
N LEU A 672 -14.32 -5.28 39.87
CA LEU A 672 -14.86 -4.70 38.65
C LEU A 672 -16.14 -5.46 38.28
N THR A 673 -17.19 -4.71 38.02
CA THR A 673 -18.51 -5.23 37.65
C THR A 673 -19.03 -4.49 36.42
N ASN A 674 -20.15 -4.95 35.89
CA ASN A 674 -20.89 -4.27 34.83
C ASN A 674 -22.28 -3.88 35.38
N THR A 675 -22.76 -2.68 35.04
CA THR A 675 -24.07 -2.17 35.46
C THR A 675 -24.97 -1.79 34.29
N ASP A 676 -24.64 -2.17 33.05
CA ASP A 676 -25.29 -1.65 31.84
C ASP A 676 -26.75 -2.03 31.72
N GLU A 677 -27.14 -3.21 32.17
CA GLU A 677 -28.57 -3.60 32.22
C GLU A 677 -29.37 -2.68 33.14
N GLN A 678 -28.76 -2.18 34.22
CA GLN A 678 -29.41 -1.23 35.12
C GLN A 678 -29.55 0.14 34.47
N GLU A 679 -28.59 0.52 33.62
CA GLU A 679 -28.61 1.77 32.86
C GLU A 679 -29.73 1.79 31.82
N LEU A 680 -30.07 0.65 31.21
CA LEU A 680 -31.20 0.53 30.27
C LEU A 680 -32.54 0.96 30.89
N ASN A 681 -32.68 0.83 32.22
CA ASN A 681 -33.90 1.13 32.97
C ASN A 681 -33.92 2.54 33.58
N LYS A 682 -32.82 3.29 33.50
CA LYS A 682 -32.79 4.66 34.03
C LYS A 682 -33.65 5.58 33.17
N GLY A 683 -34.53 6.34 33.82
CA GLY A 683 -35.39 7.33 33.17
C GLY A 683 -34.58 8.31 32.32
N ASN A 684 -35.14 8.67 31.17
CA ASN A 684 -34.47 9.43 30.13
C ASN A 684 -34.03 10.81 30.65
N ASN A 685 -32.76 10.97 31.04
CA ASN A 685 -32.17 12.29 31.10
C ASN A 685 -32.09 12.77 29.65
N PHE A 686 -32.94 13.71 29.26
CA PHE A 686 -33.02 14.27 27.90
C PHE A 686 -31.71 14.99 27.54
N THR A 687 -30.65 14.24 27.26
CA THR A 687 -29.43 14.75 26.65
C THR A 687 -29.49 14.35 25.18
N SER A 688 -29.47 15.33 24.28
CA SER A 688 -29.48 15.07 22.82
C SER A 688 -28.13 14.59 22.28
N ARG A 689 -27.15 14.32 23.15
CA ARG A 689 -25.76 14.00 22.80
C ARG A 689 -25.40 12.58 23.22
N LEU A 690 -24.56 11.93 22.42
CA LEU A 690 -23.97 10.65 22.79
C LEU A 690 -22.98 10.80 23.94
N SER A 691 -22.92 9.78 24.79
CA SER A 691 -21.89 9.64 25.84
C SER A 691 -20.99 8.45 25.52
N PHE A 692 -19.72 8.52 25.90
CA PHE A 692 -18.69 7.55 25.54
C PHE A 692 -17.91 7.06 26.76
N GLU A 693 -17.39 5.84 26.70
CA GLU A 693 -16.46 5.28 27.68
C GLU A 693 -15.50 4.28 27.00
N SER A 694 -14.25 4.22 27.47
CA SER A 694 -13.23 3.29 26.99
C SER A 694 -12.31 2.76 28.10
N ARG A 695 -12.52 3.14 29.37
CA ARG A 695 -11.73 2.68 30.54
C ARG A 695 -12.16 1.28 30.99
N PHE A 696 -12.00 0.32 30.10
CA PHE A 696 -12.18 -1.11 30.34
C PHE A 696 -11.14 -1.88 29.51
N GLU A 697 -10.99 -3.18 29.75
CA GLU A 697 -9.97 -4.00 29.10
C GLU A 697 -10.09 -3.97 27.57
N SER A 698 -8.96 -3.80 26.88
CA SER A 698 -8.89 -3.60 25.42
C SER A 698 -9.60 -2.36 24.87
N GLY A 699 -10.17 -1.50 25.72
CA GLY A 699 -10.81 -0.26 25.29
C GLY A 699 -9.79 0.74 24.71
N ASN A 700 -10.12 1.34 23.57
CA ASN A 700 -9.32 2.41 22.95
C ASN A 700 -10.22 3.50 22.34
N LEU A 701 -10.23 4.63 23.04
CA LEU A 701 -10.74 5.91 22.59
C LEU A 701 -10.16 6.95 23.53
N ARG A 702 -9.49 7.98 23.00
CA ARG A 702 -8.83 9.01 23.83
C ARG A 702 -9.68 10.26 23.97
N LYS A 703 -10.26 10.74 22.86
CA LYS A 703 -11.03 11.99 22.85
C LYS A 703 -12.14 11.94 21.82
N VAL A 704 -13.27 12.58 22.15
CA VAL A 704 -14.40 12.75 21.23
C VAL A 704 -14.85 14.20 21.22
N ILE A 705 -14.98 14.75 20.02
CA ILE A 705 -15.45 16.11 19.77
C ILE A 705 -16.72 16.03 18.92
N GLN A 706 -17.80 16.63 19.38
CA GLN A 706 -19.02 16.80 18.61
C GLN A 706 -18.86 17.98 17.65
N VAL A 707 -18.90 17.69 16.35
CA VAL A 707 -18.70 18.68 15.26
C VAL A 707 -19.98 19.00 14.48
N GLY A 708 -21.03 18.23 14.71
CA GLY A 708 -22.37 18.52 14.21
C GLY A 708 -23.45 17.88 15.09
N PRO A 709 -24.74 18.02 14.73
CA PRO A 709 -25.85 17.53 15.56
C PRO A 709 -25.77 16.04 15.91
N ARG A 710 -25.24 15.21 15.00
CA ARG A 710 -25.00 13.76 15.19
C ARG A 710 -23.67 13.33 14.54
N GLU A 711 -22.71 14.24 14.48
CA GLU A 711 -21.39 13.98 13.89
C GLU A 711 -20.29 14.18 14.93
N TYR A 712 -19.42 13.19 15.05
CA TYR A 712 -18.39 13.10 16.07
C TYR A 712 -17.02 12.83 15.44
N GLU A 713 -16.02 13.60 15.84
CA GLU A 713 -14.61 13.32 15.57
C GLU A 713 -14.00 12.59 16.77
N LEU A 714 -13.43 11.43 16.48
CA LEU A 714 -12.87 10.48 17.43
C LEU A 714 -11.36 10.44 17.24
N ILE A 715 -10.64 10.43 18.36
CA ILE A 715 -9.18 10.34 18.38
C ILE A 715 -8.80 9.12 19.19
N LEU A 716 -8.04 8.22 18.56
CA LEU A 716 -7.52 7.03 19.22
C LEU A 716 -6.28 7.34 20.05
N MET A 717 -6.06 6.53 21.09
CA MET A 717 -4.82 6.57 21.85
C MET A 717 -3.72 5.86 21.05
N PRO A 718 -2.52 6.46 20.89
CA PRO A 718 -1.37 5.76 20.33
C PRO A 718 -0.86 4.69 21.31
N ASP A 719 -0.19 3.67 20.78
CA ASP A 719 0.52 2.68 21.59
C ASP A 719 1.42 3.36 22.63
N VAL A 720 1.46 2.83 23.85
CA VAL A 720 2.31 3.39 24.90
C VAL A 720 3.78 3.33 24.50
N ASN A 721 4.52 4.38 24.86
CA ASN A 721 5.91 4.61 24.45
C ASN A 721 6.11 4.74 22.92
N SER A 722 5.02 4.87 22.14
CA SER A 722 5.02 5.22 20.73
C SER A 722 4.37 6.58 20.50
N THR A 723 4.71 7.21 19.37
CA THR A 723 4.04 8.44 18.86
C THR A 723 3.29 8.19 17.57
N LYS A 724 3.17 6.91 17.20
CA LYS A 724 2.61 6.37 15.96
C LYS A 724 1.90 5.04 16.29
N ARG A 725 1.28 4.40 15.29
CA ARG A 725 0.62 3.10 15.37
C ARG A 725 -0.65 3.19 16.22
N HIS A 726 -1.77 3.45 15.55
CA HIS A 726 -3.10 3.41 16.13
C HIS A 726 -4.12 3.08 15.04
N GLN A 727 -4.81 1.97 15.23
CA GLN A 727 -5.83 1.46 14.31
C GLN A 727 -6.97 0.77 15.07
N TRP A 728 -6.64 0.08 16.16
CA TRP A 728 -7.62 -0.56 17.03
C TRP A 728 -8.48 0.49 17.74
N PHE A 729 -9.79 0.26 17.75
CA PHE A 729 -10.74 1.02 18.55
C PHE A 729 -11.72 0.04 19.20
N TYR A 730 -12.10 0.34 20.44
CA TYR A 730 -13.12 -0.38 21.19
C TYR A 730 -13.66 0.56 22.26
N PHE A 731 -14.92 0.96 22.15
CA PHE A 731 -15.52 1.93 23.05
C PHE A 731 -17.02 1.70 23.18
N GLU A 732 -17.55 2.18 24.29
CA GLU A 732 -18.98 2.19 24.60
C GLU A 732 -19.61 3.51 24.18
N VAL A 733 -20.88 3.45 23.78
CA VAL A 733 -21.73 4.58 23.41
C VAL A 733 -23.08 4.45 24.14
N ARG A 734 -23.62 5.58 24.60
CA ARG A 734 -24.96 5.69 25.23
C ARG A 734 -25.74 6.90 24.71
N ASN A 735 -27.01 6.99 25.10
CA ASN A 735 -27.93 8.11 24.82
C ASN A 735 -28.22 8.32 23.32
N MET A 736 -28.22 7.24 22.54
CA MET A 736 -28.59 7.26 21.14
C MET A 736 -30.10 7.27 20.94
N GLN A 737 -30.50 7.84 19.80
CA GLN A 737 -31.84 7.75 19.26
C GLN A 737 -31.93 6.63 18.22
N GLN A 738 -33.00 5.86 18.28
CA GLN A 738 -33.31 4.78 17.37
C GLN A 738 -33.48 5.29 15.94
N ASN A 739 -32.96 4.52 14.97
CA ASN A 739 -33.14 4.74 13.52
C ASN A 739 -32.75 6.17 13.07
N ARG A 740 -31.75 6.75 13.74
CA ARG A 740 -31.13 8.02 13.34
C ARG A 740 -29.68 7.77 12.99
N PRO A 741 -29.18 8.26 11.84
CA PRO A 741 -27.78 8.09 11.48
C PRO A 741 -26.90 9.01 12.32
N TYR A 742 -25.87 8.42 12.89
CA TYR A 742 -24.76 9.07 13.58
C TYR A 742 -23.48 8.87 12.78
N ILE A 743 -22.71 9.93 12.59
CA ILE A 743 -21.46 9.92 11.82
C ILE A 743 -20.29 9.88 12.79
N PHE A 744 -19.45 8.86 12.68
CA PHE A 744 -18.21 8.73 13.44
C PHE A 744 -17.02 8.92 12.49
N ASN A 745 -16.14 9.86 12.82
CA ASN A 745 -14.93 10.16 12.07
C ASN A 745 -13.71 9.89 12.94
N ILE A 746 -12.98 8.79 12.74
CA ILE A 746 -11.72 8.56 13.45
C ILE A 746 -10.63 9.31 12.68
N VAL A 747 -10.09 10.39 13.24
CA VAL A 747 -9.32 11.40 12.47
C VAL A 747 -7.81 11.25 12.51
N ASN A 748 -7.29 10.34 13.32
CA ASN A 748 -5.85 10.12 13.44
C ASN A 748 -5.39 8.80 12.80
N CYS A 749 -5.97 8.31 11.71
CA CYS A 749 -5.41 7.13 11.05
C CYS A 749 -4.09 7.47 10.33
N GLU A 750 -3.14 6.53 10.28
CA GLU A 750 -1.80 6.77 9.72
C GLU A 750 -1.51 6.02 8.43
N LYS A 751 -2.13 4.85 8.25
CA LYS A 751 -1.85 3.97 7.10
C LYS A 751 -2.38 4.61 5.82
N SER A 752 -1.62 4.55 4.73
CA SER A 752 -2.05 5.09 3.43
C SER A 752 -3.29 4.36 2.88
N ASP A 753 -3.48 3.10 3.27
CA ASP A 753 -4.62 2.27 2.90
C ASP A 753 -5.28 1.60 4.12
N SER A 754 -6.50 1.10 3.94
CA SER A 754 -7.30 0.50 5.01
C SER A 754 -8.19 -0.63 4.51
N GLN A 755 -8.37 -1.67 5.34
CA GLN A 755 -9.31 -2.76 5.07
C GLN A 755 -10.76 -2.29 4.89
N PHE A 756 -11.10 -1.09 5.40
CA PHE A 756 -12.40 -0.45 5.15
C PHE A 756 -12.63 -0.14 3.66
N ASN A 757 -11.57 0.10 2.87
CA ASN A 757 -11.66 0.25 1.42
C ASN A 757 -12.02 -1.08 0.70
N PHE A 758 -11.77 -2.20 1.37
CA PHE A 758 -11.98 -3.57 0.84
C PHE A 758 -13.19 -4.27 1.45
N GLY A 759 -14.11 -3.50 2.04
CA GLY A 759 -15.41 -3.98 2.50
C GLY A 759 -15.45 -4.45 3.94
N MET A 760 -14.40 -4.21 4.73
CA MET A 760 -14.46 -4.36 6.18
C MET A 760 -15.50 -3.40 6.78
N LYS A 761 -16.14 -3.85 7.86
CA LYS A 761 -17.12 -3.08 8.64
C LYS A 761 -16.73 -3.10 10.12
N PRO A 762 -16.98 -2.02 10.88
CA PRO A 762 -16.90 -2.07 12.33
C PRO A 762 -17.92 -3.08 12.86
N VAL A 763 -17.68 -3.59 14.07
CA VAL A 763 -18.63 -4.46 14.77
C VAL A 763 -19.31 -3.70 15.90
N MET A 764 -20.57 -4.05 16.15
CA MET A 764 -21.41 -3.44 17.17
C MET A 764 -22.04 -4.52 18.05
N TYR A 765 -22.10 -4.29 19.35
CA TYR A 765 -22.81 -5.13 20.32
C TYR A 765 -23.84 -4.27 21.06
N SER A 766 -25.10 -4.69 21.04
CA SER A 766 -26.21 -4.01 21.74
C SER A 766 -26.54 -4.78 23.03
N VAL A 767 -26.45 -4.09 24.18
CA VAL A 767 -26.81 -4.68 25.47
C VAL A 767 -28.32 -4.97 25.50
N LYS A 768 -29.14 -4.09 24.92
CA LYS A 768 -30.59 -4.33 24.82
C LYS A 768 -30.94 -5.54 23.95
N GLU A 769 -30.30 -5.74 22.81
CA GLU A 769 -30.47 -6.96 22.01
C GLU A 769 -30.10 -8.21 22.83
N ALA A 770 -28.98 -8.17 23.55
CA ALA A 770 -28.52 -9.25 24.42
C ALA A 770 -29.55 -9.60 25.50
N VAL A 771 -30.05 -8.62 26.25
CA VAL A 771 -31.07 -8.81 27.29
C VAL A 771 -32.39 -9.33 26.69
N THR A 772 -32.72 -8.97 25.45
CA THR A 772 -33.89 -9.52 24.73
C THR A 772 -33.65 -10.91 24.11
N GLY A 773 -32.56 -11.58 24.45
CA GLY A 773 -32.26 -12.95 24.02
C GLY A 773 -31.52 -13.06 22.69
N ARG A 774 -30.91 -11.98 22.18
CA ARG A 774 -30.09 -11.96 20.96
C ARG A 774 -28.67 -11.41 21.22
N PRO A 775 -27.88 -12.00 22.14
CA PRO A 775 -26.52 -11.56 22.40
C PRO A 775 -25.62 -11.87 21.20
N GLY A 776 -24.86 -10.88 20.73
CA GLY A 776 -23.93 -11.10 19.62
C GLY A 776 -23.35 -9.81 19.06
N TRP A 777 -22.11 -9.91 18.57
CA TRP A 777 -21.50 -8.87 17.77
C TRP A 777 -22.02 -8.96 16.32
N VAL A 778 -22.44 -7.82 15.76
CA VAL A 778 -22.91 -7.71 14.38
C VAL A 778 -22.06 -6.70 13.61
N ARG A 779 -21.79 -6.96 12.33
CA ARG A 779 -21.16 -5.95 11.47
C ARG A 779 -22.14 -4.81 11.22
N THR A 780 -21.69 -3.58 11.44
CA THR A 780 -22.50 -2.37 11.27
C THR A 780 -21.80 -1.38 10.36
N GLY A 781 -22.42 -0.23 10.10
CA GLY A 781 -21.84 0.84 9.29
C GLY A 781 -22.43 0.93 7.89
N THR A 782 -22.67 2.16 7.45
CA THR A 782 -22.93 2.57 6.07
C THR A 782 -22.04 3.76 5.72
N ASP A 783 -21.95 4.14 4.45
CA ASP A 783 -21.13 5.27 3.98
C ASP A 783 -19.68 5.22 4.49
N ILE A 784 -19.08 4.03 4.47
CA ILE A 784 -17.73 3.82 5.00
C ILE A 784 -16.71 4.30 3.98
N CYS A 785 -15.87 5.25 4.38
CA CYS A 785 -14.85 5.83 3.51
C CYS A 785 -13.55 6.10 4.27
N TYR A 786 -12.44 6.01 3.55
CA TYR A 786 -11.10 6.29 4.07
C TYR A 786 -10.40 7.36 3.22
N TYR A 787 -10.06 8.51 3.81
CA TYR A 787 -9.49 9.64 3.06
C TYR A 787 -8.58 10.52 3.90
N ARG A 788 -7.70 11.29 3.24
CA ARG A 788 -6.77 12.20 3.90
C ARG A 788 -7.47 13.43 4.48
N ASN A 789 -7.11 13.85 5.70
CA ASN A 789 -7.69 15.01 6.39
C ASN A 789 -6.66 16.14 6.63
N SER A 790 -7.09 17.20 7.32
CA SER A 790 -6.32 18.43 7.60
C SER A 790 -5.41 18.34 8.84
N TYR A 791 -5.48 17.27 9.63
CA TYR A 791 -4.64 17.10 10.80
C TYR A 791 -3.24 16.63 10.41
N HIS A 792 -2.22 17.21 11.03
CA HIS A 792 -0.82 16.91 10.76
C HIS A 792 -0.12 16.22 11.93
N TYR A 793 0.88 15.42 11.59
CA TYR A 793 1.80 14.84 12.56
C TYR A 793 2.52 15.93 13.34
N ALA A 794 2.56 15.79 14.67
CA ALA A 794 3.35 16.66 15.52
C ALA A 794 4.86 16.43 15.29
N ASN A 795 5.65 17.50 15.38
CA ASN A 795 7.12 17.47 15.47
C ASN A 795 7.92 16.79 14.33
N GLN A 796 7.36 16.61 13.12
CA GLN A 796 8.14 16.08 11.99
C GLN A 796 8.88 17.19 11.21
N LYS A 797 10.17 16.96 10.91
CA LYS A 797 11.01 17.83 10.04
C LYS A 797 10.40 18.02 8.63
N ASN A 798 9.56 17.08 8.19
CA ASN A 798 8.78 17.16 6.95
C ASN A 798 7.30 17.46 7.26
N HIS A 799 6.93 18.75 7.29
CA HIS A 799 5.57 19.27 7.52
C HIS A 799 4.48 18.85 6.49
N ASN A 800 4.61 17.73 5.77
CA ASN A 800 3.71 17.37 4.68
C ASN A 800 2.90 16.08 4.92
N LYS A 801 3.17 15.29 5.97
CA LYS A 801 2.32 14.14 6.31
C LYS A 801 1.09 14.63 7.09
N CYS A 802 -0.10 14.26 6.61
CA CYS A 802 -1.39 14.45 7.26
C CYS A 802 -1.92 13.09 7.69
N TYR A 803 -2.74 13.07 8.73
CA TYR A 803 -3.51 11.88 9.08
C TYR A 803 -4.61 11.62 8.04
N LEU A 804 -5.15 10.41 8.13
CA LEU A 804 -6.31 9.95 7.39
C LEU A 804 -7.49 9.78 8.34
N THR A 805 -8.68 9.81 7.76
CA THR A 805 -9.94 9.62 8.44
C THR A 805 -10.62 8.37 7.90
N VAL A 806 -11.00 7.47 8.81
CA VAL A 806 -12.10 6.54 8.54
C VAL A 806 -13.40 7.16 9.05
N THR A 807 -14.38 7.27 8.15
CA THR A 807 -15.73 7.71 8.48
C THR A 807 -16.70 6.54 8.28
N PHE A 808 -17.70 6.43 9.15
CA PHE A 808 -18.80 5.48 8.98
C PHE A 808 -20.06 6.00 9.69
N ASN A 809 -21.21 5.68 9.12
CA ASN A 809 -22.51 6.01 9.69
C ASN A 809 -23.09 4.80 10.44
N ILE A 810 -23.59 5.00 11.65
CA ILE A 810 -24.31 3.97 12.40
C ILE A 810 -25.73 4.45 12.69
N GLU A 811 -26.70 3.58 12.40
CA GLU A 811 -28.06 3.70 12.91
C GLU A 811 -28.24 2.69 14.04
N PHE A 812 -28.63 3.19 15.20
CA PHE A 812 -28.83 2.34 16.37
C PHE A 812 -30.24 1.75 16.38
N PRO A 813 -30.41 0.47 16.73
CA PRO A 813 -31.70 -0.22 16.66
C PRO A 813 -32.67 0.19 17.77
N HIS A 814 -32.17 0.77 18.88
CA HIS A 814 -32.95 1.09 20.06
C HIS A 814 -32.63 2.47 20.62
N ASN A 815 -33.63 3.12 21.22
CA ASN A 815 -33.44 4.32 22.02
C ASN A 815 -32.78 3.95 23.35
N ASN A 816 -31.85 4.78 23.81
CA ASN A 816 -31.22 4.68 25.13
C ASN A 816 -30.62 3.30 25.43
N ASP A 817 -30.02 2.70 24.41
CA ASP A 817 -29.26 1.47 24.56
C ASP A 817 -27.87 1.77 25.16
N VAL A 818 -27.20 0.71 25.60
CA VAL A 818 -25.76 0.71 25.82
C VAL A 818 -25.16 -0.12 24.70
N VAL A 819 -24.31 0.49 23.89
CA VAL A 819 -23.76 -0.14 22.70
C VAL A 819 -22.25 -0.09 22.73
N TYR A 820 -21.61 -1.17 22.33
CA TYR A 820 -20.17 -1.23 22.14
C TYR A 820 -19.84 -1.26 20.66
N ILE A 821 -18.84 -0.49 20.25
CA ILE A 821 -18.33 -0.44 18.88
C ILE A 821 -16.84 -0.80 18.91
N ALA A 822 -16.43 -1.71 18.03
CA ALA A 822 -15.04 -2.13 17.93
C ALA A 822 -14.56 -2.26 16.48
N TYR A 823 -13.23 -2.19 16.30
CA TYR A 823 -12.57 -2.37 15.01
C TYR A 823 -12.83 -3.78 14.45
N HIS A 824 -12.74 -4.79 15.31
CA HIS A 824 -13.04 -6.18 15.02
C HIS A 824 -13.52 -6.87 16.32
N PHE A 825 -14.02 -8.12 16.25
CA PHE A 825 -14.51 -8.86 17.42
C PHE A 825 -13.48 -8.92 18.55
N PRO A 826 -13.68 -8.24 19.69
CA PRO A 826 -12.68 -8.19 20.76
C PRO A 826 -12.36 -9.59 21.33
N PHE A 827 -11.14 -9.75 21.83
CA PHE A 827 -10.72 -10.94 22.59
C PHE A 827 -9.72 -10.48 23.64
N THR A 828 -10.19 -10.37 24.89
CA THR A 828 -9.43 -9.80 26.00
C THR A 828 -8.46 -10.81 26.62
N TYR A 829 -7.51 -10.33 27.41
CA TYR A 829 -6.62 -11.19 28.19
C TYR A 829 -7.39 -11.93 29.29
N SER A 830 -8.35 -11.27 29.94
CA SER A 830 -9.24 -11.91 30.92
C SER A 830 -10.08 -13.02 30.28
N MET A 831 -10.55 -12.85 29.04
CA MET A 831 -11.24 -13.90 28.28
C MET A 831 -10.32 -15.12 28.11
N MET A 832 -9.09 -14.92 27.63
CA MET A 832 -8.09 -15.99 27.51
C MET A 832 -7.89 -16.74 28.83
N MET A 833 -7.64 -16.00 29.92
CA MET A 833 -7.38 -16.60 31.22
C MET A 833 -8.59 -17.34 31.78
N THR A 834 -9.81 -16.81 31.60
CA THR A 834 -11.05 -17.47 32.01
C THR A 834 -11.25 -18.78 31.24
N ARG A 835 -10.92 -18.81 29.94
CA ARG A 835 -11.03 -20.02 29.12
C ARG A 835 -9.99 -21.09 29.46
N ILE A 836 -8.76 -20.70 29.78
CA ILE A 836 -7.74 -21.63 30.31
C ILE A 836 -8.24 -22.30 31.60
N TRP A 837 -8.81 -21.51 32.51
CA TRP A 837 -9.43 -22.05 33.73
C TRP A 837 -10.57 -23.03 33.40
N GLN A 838 -11.48 -22.65 32.49
CA GLN A 838 -12.61 -23.48 32.10
C GLN A 838 -12.16 -24.82 31.48
N TRP A 839 -11.21 -24.80 30.54
CA TRP A 839 -10.69 -26.04 29.94
C TRP A 839 -9.99 -26.93 30.97
N SER A 840 -9.30 -26.35 31.96
CA SER A 840 -8.64 -27.12 33.02
C SER A 840 -9.60 -27.98 33.85
N LEU A 841 -10.89 -27.64 33.86
CA LEU A 841 -11.97 -28.36 34.57
C LEU A 841 -12.70 -29.37 33.67
N GLN A 842 -12.53 -29.30 32.35
CA GLN A 842 -13.34 -30.03 31.36
C GLN A 842 -12.50 -31.00 30.50
N LEU A 843 -11.34 -31.43 30.98
CA LEU A 843 -10.42 -32.28 30.22
C LEU A 843 -10.99 -33.70 30.02
N PRO A 844 -10.96 -34.25 28.80
CA PRO A 844 -11.24 -35.66 28.55
C PRO A 844 -10.21 -36.57 29.24
N PRO A 845 -10.58 -37.82 29.59
CA PRO A 845 -9.64 -38.82 30.12
C PRO A 845 -8.41 -39.00 29.22
N GLY A 846 -7.23 -39.22 29.82
CA GLY A 846 -5.97 -39.40 29.07
C GLY A 846 -5.37 -38.11 28.50
N THR A 847 -5.96 -36.95 28.80
CA THR A 847 -5.47 -35.63 28.36
C THR A 847 -4.58 -35.03 29.43
N TYR A 848 -3.39 -34.59 29.03
CA TYR A 848 -2.47 -33.83 29.86
C TYR A 848 -2.49 -32.35 29.48
N LEU A 849 -2.80 -31.48 30.45
CA LEU A 849 -2.68 -30.03 30.33
C LEU A 849 -1.81 -29.47 31.46
N ARG A 850 -0.76 -28.73 31.08
CA ARG A 850 0.01 -27.91 32.01
C ARG A 850 -0.07 -26.44 31.62
N ALA A 851 -0.54 -25.58 32.51
CA ALA A 851 -0.58 -24.14 32.34
C ALA A 851 0.38 -23.47 33.32
N GLU A 852 1.38 -22.74 32.84
CA GLU A 852 2.38 -22.09 33.68
C GLU A 852 2.74 -20.69 33.14
N PRO A 853 3.18 -19.75 33.98
CA PRO A 853 3.67 -18.47 33.50
C PRO A 853 5.01 -18.68 32.78
N LEU A 854 5.05 -18.35 31.49
CA LEU A 854 6.28 -18.30 30.70
C LEU A 854 7.20 -17.19 31.21
N CYS A 855 6.61 -16.01 31.34
CA CYS A 855 7.24 -14.80 31.82
C CYS A 855 6.16 -13.85 32.35
N TYR A 856 6.61 -12.68 32.80
CA TYR A 856 5.73 -11.59 33.19
C TYR A 856 5.91 -10.43 32.21
N SER A 857 4.81 -9.76 31.91
CA SER A 857 4.81 -8.55 31.11
C SER A 857 5.29 -7.31 31.88
N LEU A 858 5.31 -6.14 31.24
CA LEU A 858 5.79 -4.89 31.85
C LEU A 858 5.00 -4.47 33.10
N ASN A 859 3.67 -4.66 33.14
CA ASN A 859 2.87 -4.45 34.36
C ASN A 859 2.78 -5.70 35.24
N ASN A 860 3.65 -6.68 35.04
CA ASN A 860 3.70 -7.91 35.81
C ASN A 860 2.40 -8.75 35.70
N ASN A 861 1.79 -8.78 34.52
CA ASN A 861 0.75 -9.76 34.15
C ASN A 861 1.42 -11.06 33.68
N GLU A 862 0.77 -12.20 33.90
CA GLU A 862 1.31 -13.52 33.54
C GLU A 862 1.12 -13.80 32.04
N VAL A 863 2.19 -14.13 31.32
CA VAL A 863 2.10 -14.63 29.94
C VAL A 863 2.04 -16.16 29.99
N PRO A 864 0.91 -16.82 29.66
CA PRO A 864 0.77 -18.25 29.86
C PRO A 864 1.46 -19.07 28.75
N LEU A 865 2.16 -20.13 29.16
CA LEU A 865 2.57 -21.25 28.31
C LEU A 865 1.69 -22.46 28.63
N LEU A 866 1.02 -22.97 27.61
CA LEU A 866 0.25 -24.21 27.70
C LEU A 866 1.06 -25.36 27.10
N THR A 867 1.17 -26.45 27.86
CA THR A 867 1.69 -27.72 27.37
C THR A 867 0.55 -28.72 27.28
N ILE A 868 0.24 -29.19 26.08
CA ILE A 868 -0.86 -30.12 25.82
C ILE A 868 -0.33 -31.39 25.17
N SER A 869 -0.66 -32.56 25.73
CA SER A 869 -0.30 -33.86 25.17
C SER A 869 -1.21 -34.96 25.73
N ALA A 870 -0.96 -36.22 25.39
CA ALA A 870 -1.53 -37.37 26.10
C ALA A 870 -0.77 -37.59 27.43
N GLU A 871 -1.32 -38.36 28.34
CA GLU A 871 -0.60 -38.77 29.56
C GLU A 871 0.72 -39.48 29.23
N ASP A 872 1.75 -39.23 30.04
CA ASP A 872 3.06 -39.88 29.90
C ASP A 872 2.95 -41.33 30.39
N THR A 873 3.21 -42.30 29.50
CA THR A 873 3.04 -43.73 29.79
C THR A 873 4.25 -44.52 29.31
N PRO A 874 4.59 -45.68 29.93
CA PRO A 874 5.71 -46.50 29.47
C PRO A 874 5.59 -46.96 28.01
N THR A 875 4.36 -47.11 27.49
CA THR A 875 4.08 -47.53 26.11
C THR A 875 4.05 -46.36 25.12
N ASN A 876 3.92 -45.13 25.60
CA ASN A 876 3.97 -43.91 24.79
C ASN A 876 4.64 -42.79 25.60
N PRO A 877 5.96 -42.83 25.78
CA PRO A 877 6.64 -41.88 26.65
C PRO A 877 6.72 -40.50 25.99
N ILE A 878 6.56 -39.44 26.78
CA ILE A 878 6.52 -38.06 26.26
C ILE A 878 7.80 -37.67 25.51
N VAL A 879 8.93 -38.25 25.89
CA VAL A 879 10.24 -38.03 25.25
C VAL A 879 10.23 -38.43 23.77
N ASP A 880 9.41 -39.41 23.38
CA ASP A 880 9.35 -39.96 22.02
C ASP A 880 8.45 -39.17 21.07
N ARG A 881 7.69 -38.21 21.61
CA ARG A 881 6.73 -37.41 20.85
C ARG A 881 7.41 -36.22 20.18
N GLU A 882 6.88 -35.85 19.02
CA GLU A 882 7.33 -34.65 18.28
C GLU A 882 6.76 -33.38 18.92
N ILE A 883 7.48 -32.26 18.83
CA ILE A 883 7.06 -30.99 19.45
C ILE A 883 6.46 -30.08 18.39
N VAL A 884 5.28 -29.53 18.68
CA VAL A 884 4.64 -28.49 17.87
C VAL A 884 4.56 -27.21 18.70
N PHE A 885 5.16 -26.13 18.20
CA PHE A 885 5.07 -24.82 18.84
C PHE A 885 4.05 -23.94 18.11
N LEU A 886 3.12 -23.35 18.86
CA LEU A 886 2.14 -22.40 18.36
C LEU A 886 2.20 -21.11 19.20
N SER A 887 2.16 -19.96 18.55
CA SER A 887 1.95 -18.68 19.21
C SER A 887 0.92 -17.87 18.46
N ALA A 888 0.25 -16.98 19.17
CA ALA A 888 -0.67 -16.03 18.57
C ALA A 888 -0.55 -14.65 19.23
N ARG A 889 -1.11 -13.67 18.54
CA ARG A 889 -1.32 -12.31 19.04
C ARG A 889 -0.04 -11.56 19.41
N VAL A 890 0.86 -11.47 18.43
CA VAL A 890 2.05 -10.62 18.48
C VAL A 890 1.66 -9.14 18.38
N HIS A 891 0.77 -8.81 17.43
CA HIS A 891 0.17 -7.49 17.33
C HIS A 891 -1.15 -7.43 18.13
N PRO A 892 -1.30 -6.50 19.08
CA PRO A 892 -2.42 -6.50 20.02
C PRO A 892 -3.79 -6.24 19.37
N GLY A 893 -3.86 -5.42 18.31
CA GLY A 893 -5.10 -5.18 17.56
C GLY A 893 -5.61 -6.33 16.68
N GLU A 894 -4.84 -7.41 16.46
CA GLU A 894 -5.21 -8.54 15.57
C GLU A 894 -6.11 -9.57 16.26
N SER A 895 -7.32 -9.13 16.64
CA SER A 895 -8.36 -9.87 17.38
C SER A 895 -8.65 -11.28 16.85
N ASN A 896 -8.68 -11.41 15.53
CA ASN A 896 -8.87 -12.66 14.80
C ASN A 896 -7.88 -13.77 15.20
N ALA A 897 -6.60 -13.46 15.46
CA ALA A 897 -5.61 -14.47 15.80
C ALA A 897 -5.94 -15.20 17.11
N SER A 898 -6.52 -14.49 18.09
CA SER A 898 -6.93 -15.09 19.36
C SER A 898 -8.17 -15.98 19.20
N TRP A 899 -9.12 -15.61 18.33
CA TRP A 899 -10.28 -16.45 18.01
C TRP A 899 -9.87 -17.75 17.30
N VAL A 900 -8.91 -17.69 16.37
CA VAL A 900 -8.36 -18.90 15.73
C VAL A 900 -7.64 -19.78 16.76
N MET A 901 -6.85 -19.17 17.64
CA MET A 901 -6.17 -19.89 18.72
C MET A 901 -7.16 -20.52 19.70
N ASP A 902 -8.24 -19.82 20.04
CA ASP A 902 -9.29 -20.33 20.90
C ASP A 902 -9.96 -21.58 20.34
N GLY A 903 -10.34 -21.56 19.05
CA GLY A 903 -10.89 -22.73 18.36
C GLY A 903 -9.88 -23.88 18.27
N THR A 904 -8.61 -23.57 18.04
CA THR A 904 -7.51 -24.56 18.03
C THR A 904 -7.38 -25.24 19.39
N LEU A 905 -7.38 -24.48 20.49
CA LEU A 905 -7.31 -25.01 21.85
C LEU A 905 -8.56 -25.81 22.22
N ALA A 906 -9.75 -25.33 21.86
CA ALA A 906 -11.00 -26.06 22.06
C ALA A 906 -11.01 -27.42 21.35
N CYS A 907 -10.47 -27.49 20.13
CA CYS A 907 -10.31 -28.76 19.41
C CYS A 907 -9.27 -29.67 20.07
N LEU A 908 -8.08 -29.13 20.37
CA LEU A 908 -6.97 -29.91 20.96
C LEU A 908 -7.28 -30.43 22.36
N LEU A 909 -8.12 -29.75 23.13
CA LEU A 909 -8.56 -30.16 24.46
C LEU A 909 -9.91 -30.92 24.44
N GLY A 910 -10.49 -31.13 23.25
CA GLY A 910 -11.72 -31.86 23.06
C GLY A 910 -11.57 -33.39 23.05
N SER A 911 -12.70 -34.08 23.08
CA SER A 911 -12.81 -35.55 23.13
C SER A 911 -12.80 -36.25 21.76
N SER A 912 -12.57 -35.53 20.66
CA SER A 912 -12.58 -36.12 19.32
C SER A 912 -11.42 -37.10 19.12
N CYS A 913 -11.64 -38.15 18.32
CA CYS A 913 -10.60 -39.14 18.00
C CYS A 913 -9.38 -38.49 17.34
N ALA A 914 -9.59 -37.49 16.48
CA ALA A 914 -8.51 -36.74 15.84
C ALA A 914 -7.67 -35.97 16.86
N ALA A 915 -8.31 -35.28 17.82
CA ALA A 915 -7.60 -34.56 18.87
C ALA A 915 -6.82 -35.52 19.79
N ALA A 916 -7.41 -36.66 20.15
CA ALA A 916 -6.71 -37.70 20.91
C ALA A 916 -5.48 -38.23 20.15
N ALA A 917 -5.61 -38.56 18.86
CA ALA A 917 -4.50 -39.01 18.03
C ALA A 917 -3.36 -37.98 17.94
N LEU A 918 -3.71 -36.69 17.80
CA LEU A 918 -2.73 -35.59 17.84
C LEU A 918 -2.00 -35.53 19.19
N ARG A 919 -2.75 -35.58 20.30
CA ARG A 919 -2.16 -35.59 21.65
C ARG A 919 -1.26 -36.80 21.91
N HIS A 920 -1.58 -37.96 21.33
CA HIS A 920 -0.74 -39.16 21.44
C HIS A 920 0.59 -39.05 20.69
N LYS A 921 0.62 -38.34 19.56
CA LYS A 921 1.80 -38.20 18.71
C LYS A 921 2.68 -36.99 19.06
N TYR A 922 2.06 -35.91 19.56
CA TYR A 922 2.70 -34.61 19.71
C TYR A 922 2.67 -34.06 21.13
N VAL A 923 3.68 -33.26 21.47
CA VAL A 923 3.68 -32.31 22.58
C VAL A 923 3.47 -30.92 22.01
N PHE A 924 2.33 -30.31 22.33
CA PHE A 924 2.03 -28.94 21.91
C PHE A 924 2.54 -27.94 22.95
N LYS A 925 3.30 -26.95 22.50
CA LYS A 925 3.75 -25.79 23.28
C LYS A 925 3.08 -24.56 22.73
N ILE A 926 2.14 -24.00 23.48
CA ILE A 926 1.26 -22.96 22.98
C ILE A 926 1.38 -21.71 23.85
N VAL A 927 1.67 -20.56 23.23
CA VAL A 927 1.56 -19.23 23.84
C VAL A 927 0.34 -18.53 23.21
N PRO A 928 -0.85 -18.58 23.84
CA PRO A 928 -2.09 -18.16 23.17
C PRO A 928 -2.16 -16.65 22.90
N MET A 929 -1.44 -15.85 23.69
CA MET A 929 -1.35 -14.41 23.53
C MET A 929 0.05 -13.95 23.94
N LEU A 930 0.86 -13.54 22.96
CA LEU A 930 2.22 -13.10 23.21
C LEU A 930 2.26 -11.68 23.78
N ASN A 931 1.49 -10.76 23.18
CA ASN A 931 1.46 -9.35 23.57
C ASN A 931 0.27 -9.03 24.49
N VAL A 932 0.33 -9.53 25.73
CA VAL A 932 -0.75 -9.34 26.71
C VAL A 932 -0.93 -7.86 27.09
N GLU A 933 0.14 -7.07 27.16
CA GLU A 933 0.05 -5.65 27.55
C GLU A 933 -0.67 -4.81 26.52
N GLY A 934 -0.32 -4.97 25.24
CA GLY A 934 -1.02 -4.24 24.20
C GLY A 934 -2.50 -4.60 24.15
N VAL A 935 -2.86 -5.87 24.38
CA VAL A 935 -4.26 -6.29 24.42
C VAL A 935 -4.98 -5.68 25.62
N ILE A 936 -4.41 -5.75 26.82
CA ILE A 936 -5.01 -5.20 28.05
C ILE A 936 -5.33 -3.71 27.90
N ASN A 937 -4.40 -2.95 27.30
CA ASN A 937 -4.49 -1.49 27.21
C ASN A 937 -5.08 -0.97 25.87
N GLY A 938 -5.50 -1.87 24.96
CA GLY A 938 -6.21 -1.51 23.73
C GLY A 938 -5.34 -0.91 22.63
N TRP A 939 -4.17 -1.48 22.33
CA TRP A 939 -3.24 -0.97 21.31
C TRP A 939 -3.41 -1.66 19.95
#